data_AF-A0A8J7P4X7-F1
#
_entry.id   AF-A0A8J7P4X7-F1
#
_cell.length_a   1.000
_cell.length_b   1.000
_cell.length_c   1.000
_cell.angle_alpha   90.00
_cell.angle_beta   90.00
_cell.angle_gamma   90.00
#
_symmetry.space_group_name_H-M   'P 1'
#
loop_
_entity.id
_entity.type
_entity.pdbx_description
1 polymer ?
#
loop_
_entity_poly.entity_id
_entity_poly.type
_entity_poly.pdbx_seq_one_letter_code
_entity_poly.pdbx_strand_id
1 'polypeptide(L)'
;MMAAGWNRCWNLLWSPGWFCLLSLSLLFVSCHICKHRVPDSSEVVYQVPLETERVAKRSTDHRLRIKLIYDKSLDELHADKRRLVKDKLFPQATDYLQKAFQVRRPTGPILLSRQCSTNQYLRKKDDPHRYCQGACAEITRCGPVVVPEEHLQQCRVWKARGAAEWPEGVGVQDADFVLYVSGVTTERCGQENIVAYAAYCQLEAELDRPIAGYANLCPNMISTQAQDYVGMLSTVKHEIIHALGFSAGLFAFYHDDGGKPLTQRYEGGLPPFNESLGLYQWSEKTVRKTTRLWDVRGNQMVRHDVLLLVTPRVVEEARKHFDCPILEGMELENQGGLGTELNHWEKRLLEVISALSVMLVEGHVWYRANYSLAERLDWGSGMGCDFVMKSCKFWIEQRRQQKRTVAPYCDELRSTPLQLTCRQDQLALAVCNLQKYPTNLPREYQYFDGIPGIPVQDLPYYGGSVEIADYCPFSQEFSWHLSGEYQRSSDCRVSENQPDLYRNFGAEEYGPNSICVLQKSAFVMEQCTRKMTYPDWGSGCYKISCSPQGLTVWVQGSAFLCSHAGQLLDVNVQGADWVYTGSLICPSCSDFCGSCPPNRYPPFFNKSQSIPIGRFANEAVVDVWDSIRRTFKDKNICISENLRWSSTVAEWFSSWGAVCVEFACSPCVCEGFLWVLWFPPTVQRHAGRLIGFWESWPWCECVCVRAP
;
A
#
# COMPACT_ATOMS: atom_id res chain seq x y z
N MET A 1 36.48 22.90 8.68
CA MET A 1 37.38 23.31 7.57
C MET A 1 37.16 22.36 6.40
N MET A 2 37.50 22.79 5.18
CA MET A 2 37.35 22.05 3.90
C MET A 2 35.91 21.85 3.41
N ALA A 3 35.40 22.90 2.74
CA ALA A 3 34.61 22.74 1.53
C ALA A 3 35.55 22.95 0.32
N ALA A 4 35.40 22.17 -0.74
CA ALA A 4 35.73 22.53 -2.13
C ALA A 4 35.50 21.33 -3.06
N GLY A 5 35.03 21.58 -4.29
CA GLY A 5 35.40 20.70 -5.40
C GLY A 5 34.30 20.13 -6.30
N TRP A 6 33.25 20.87 -6.68
CA TRP A 6 32.54 20.62 -7.94
C TRP A 6 32.36 21.92 -8.72
N ASN A 7 33.24 22.15 -9.71
CA ASN A 7 33.03 23.12 -10.79
C ASN A 7 34.07 22.90 -11.91
N ARG A 8 33.69 22.17 -12.97
CA ARG A 8 34.24 22.21 -14.34
C ARG A 8 33.62 21.11 -15.20
N CYS A 9 32.70 21.50 -16.07
CA CYS A 9 32.59 21.11 -17.49
C CYS A 9 31.26 21.62 -18.05
N TRP A 10 31.26 22.89 -18.41
CA TRP A 10 30.28 23.48 -19.34
C TRP A 10 31.01 23.87 -20.62
N ASN A 11 30.25 23.95 -21.72
CA ASN A 11 30.65 24.23 -23.09
C ASN A 11 31.26 23.04 -23.85
N LEU A 12 30.42 22.39 -24.67
CA LEU A 12 30.69 22.24 -26.10
C LEU A 12 29.39 22.00 -26.89
N LEU A 13 29.28 22.70 -28.02
CA LEU A 13 28.39 22.48 -29.17
C LEU A 13 26.88 22.78 -29.04
N TRP A 14 26.52 23.97 -29.52
CA TRP A 14 25.18 24.27 -30.04
C TRP A 14 24.99 23.64 -31.43
N SER A 15 23.83 23.04 -31.67
CA SER A 15 23.23 22.90 -33.02
C SER A 15 21.70 22.77 -32.91
N PRO A 16 20.91 23.36 -33.83
CA PRO A 16 19.45 23.40 -33.69
C PRO A 16 18.80 22.13 -34.25
N GLY A 17 18.61 21.12 -33.41
CA GLY A 17 17.92 19.87 -33.75
C GLY A 17 16.90 19.48 -32.67
N TRP A 18 15.62 19.40 -33.07
CA TRP A 18 14.46 18.86 -32.35
C TRP A 18 14.59 18.64 -30.83
N PHE A 19 14.15 19.63 -30.04
CA PHE A 19 13.83 19.40 -28.63
C PHE A 19 12.60 18.49 -28.49
N CYS A 20 12.82 17.18 -28.44
CA CYS A 20 11.92 16.31 -27.70
C CYS A 20 12.07 16.64 -26.22
N LEU A 21 11.05 17.28 -25.63
CA LEU A 21 10.94 17.47 -24.18
C LEU A 21 10.67 16.11 -23.51
N LEU A 22 11.73 15.33 -23.33
CA LEU A 22 11.75 14.18 -22.43
C LEU A 22 11.71 14.71 -20.98
N SER A 23 10.50 14.93 -20.48
CA SER A 23 10.26 15.18 -19.06
C SER A 23 10.62 13.92 -18.26
N LEU A 24 11.81 13.89 -17.67
CA LEU A 24 12.16 12.89 -16.66
C LEU A 24 11.30 13.13 -15.42
N SER A 25 10.14 12.47 -15.38
CA SER A 25 9.26 12.43 -14.21
C SER A 25 9.88 11.49 -13.17
N LEU A 26 10.69 12.06 -12.26
CA LEU A 26 11.23 11.33 -11.11
C LEU A 26 10.09 11.03 -10.12
N LEU A 27 9.44 9.86 -10.27
CA LEU A 27 8.48 9.40 -9.26
C LEU A 27 9.25 8.95 -8.01
N PHE A 28 9.04 9.68 -6.91
CA PHE A 28 9.41 9.25 -5.58
C PHE A 28 8.36 8.27 -5.04
N VAL A 29 8.84 7.15 -4.51
CA VAL A 29 8.04 6.20 -3.75
C VAL A 29 8.27 6.53 -2.27
N SER A 30 7.30 7.20 -1.64
CA SER A 30 7.40 7.50 -0.20
C SER A 30 6.91 6.30 0.60
N CYS A 31 7.78 5.72 1.42
CA CYS A 31 7.40 4.74 2.44
C CYS A 31 7.76 5.32 3.81
N HIS A 32 6.78 5.86 4.52
CA HIS A 32 6.97 6.29 5.90
C HIS A 32 7.07 5.05 6.80
N ILE A 33 8.28 4.76 7.27
CA ILE A 33 8.53 3.75 8.30
C ILE A 33 8.20 4.39 9.66
N CYS A 34 7.20 3.85 10.35
CA CYS A 34 6.92 4.26 11.73
C CYS A 34 8.04 3.76 12.66
N LYS A 35 8.40 4.57 13.66
CA LYS A 35 9.37 4.21 14.71
C LYS A 35 8.75 4.48 16.07
N HIS A 36 7.85 3.60 16.48
CA HIS A 36 7.24 3.62 17.80
C HIS A 36 8.25 3.23 18.89
N ARG A 37 8.63 4.19 19.74
CA ARG A 37 9.44 3.90 20.92
C ARG A 37 8.56 3.57 22.11
N VAL A 38 8.59 2.28 22.51
CA VAL A 38 8.06 1.78 23.79
C VAL A 38 8.59 2.65 24.94
N PRO A 39 7.73 3.08 25.89
CA PRO A 39 8.15 3.85 27.05
C PRO A 39 8.97 2.98 28.00
N ASP A 40 9.97 3.58 28.64
CA ASP A 40 10.80 2.88 29.63
C ASP A 40 9.97 2.49 30.88
N SER A 41 10.38 1.44 31.58
CA SER A 41 9.74 1.01 32.83
C SER A 41 9.63 2.12 33.90
N SER A 42 10.53 3.10 33.88
CA SER A 42 10.55 4.28 34.76
C SER A 42 9.69 5.46 34.26
N GLU A 43 9.27 5.44 33.00
CA GLU A 43 8.33 6.42 32.41
C GLU A 43 6.85 6.03 32.67
N VAL A 44 6.59 4.80 33.12
CA VAL A 44 5.26 4.20 33.23
C VAL A 44 4.86 3.93 34.69
N VAL A 45 3.65 4.34 35.09
CA VAL A 45 3.06 4.01 36.40
C VAL A 45 2.09 2.84 36.27
N TYR A 46 2.48 1.70 36.82
CA TYR A 46 1.70 0.46 36.81
C TYR A 46 0.74 0.36 38.00
N GLN A 47 -0.27 -0.50 37.89
CA GLN A 47 -1.22 -0.85 38.95
C GLN A 47 -1.89 0.36 39.61
N VAL A 48 -2.42 1.27 38.79
CA VAL A 48 -3.21 2.40 39.26
C VAL A 48 -4.59 1.90 39.71
N PRO A 49 -4.97 2.09 40.99
CA PRO A 49 -6.30 1.68 41.45
C PRO A 49 -7.36 2.61 40.85
N LEU A 50 -8.47 2.03 40.39
CA LEU A 50 -9.64 2.73 39.89
C LEU A 50 -10.84 2.47 40.79
N GLU A 51 -11.72 3.46 40.93
CA GLU A 51 -13.01 3.24 41.55
C GLU A 51 -13.97 2.53 40.58
N THR A 52 -14.47 1.36 40.98
CA THR A 52 -15.56 0.68 40.29
C THR A 52 -16.89 1.29 40.69
N GLU A 53 -17.72 1.66 39.70
CA GLU A 53 -19.07 2.14 39.99
C GLU A 53 -19.90 1.07 40.70
N ARG A 54 -20.45 1.41 41.88
CA ARG A 54 -21.18 0.48 42.76
C ARG A 54 -22.49 -0.06 42.16
N VAL A 55 -22.85 0.30 40.93
CA VAL A 55 -24.11 -0.07 40.24
C VAL A 55 -23.85 -0.68 38.85
N ALA A 56 -22.76 -1.45 38.70
CA ALA A 56 -22.53 -2.26 37.49
C ALA A 56 -23.56 -3.43 37.38
N LYS A 57 -24.77 -3.14 36.89
CA LYS A 57 -25.73 -4.17 36.45
C LYS A 57 -25.10 -5.00 35.32
N ARG A 58 -24.75 -6.27 35.61
CA ARG A 58 -24.35 -7.32 34.64
C ARG A 58 -23.57 -6.84 33.40
N SER A 59 -22.25 -6.63 33.53
CA SER A 59 -21.25 -6.75 32.46
C SER A 59 -21.76 -6.52 31.01
N THR A 60 -22.26 -5.32 30.72
CA THR A 60 -22.51 -4.87 29.35
C THR A 60 -21.29 -4.13 28.87
N ASP A 61 -20.70 -4.56 27.75
CA ASP A 61 -19.66 -3.81 27.08
C ASP A 61 -20.26 -2.46 26.61
N HIS A 62 -19.57 -1.35 26.90
CA HIS A 62 -20.01 -0.01 26.49
C HIS A 62 -18.98 0.61 25.55
N ARG A 63 -19.42 1.62 24.78
CA ARG A 63 -18.55 2.34 23.84
C ARG A 63 -17.38 3.00 24.59
N LEU A 64 -16.16 2.77 24.13
CA LEU A 64 -14.94 3.41 24.66
C LEU A 64 -15.10 4.93 24.72
N ARG A 65 -14.69 5.55 25.84
CA ARG A 65 -14.60 7.01 26.03
C ARG A 65 -13.14 7.45 26.13
N ILE A 66 -12.67 8.21 25.12
CA ILE A 66 -11.33 8.80 25.11
C ILE A 66 -11.44 10.29 25.42
N LYS A 67 -10.84 10.75 26.52
CA LYS A 67 -10.75 12.17 26.85
C LYS A 67 -9.46 12.78 26.29
N LEU A 68 -9.61 13.74 25.39
CA LEU A 68 -8.50 14.54 24.86
C LEU A 68 -8.15 15.68 25.84
N ILE A 69 -6.89 15.76 26.25
CA ILE A 69 -6.34 16.85 27.05
C ILE A 69 -5.21 17.50 26.24
N TYR A 70 -5.39 18.76 25.83
CA TYR A 70 -4.43 19.48 25.00
C TYR A 70 -3.41 20.24 25.85
N ASP A 71 -2.13 19.99 25.61
CA ASP A 71 -1.03 20.73 26.20
C ASP A 71 -0.87 22.14 25.57
N LYS A 72 -0.31 23.08 26.35
CA LYS A 72 -0.14 24.48 25.94
C LYS A 72 0.78 24.66 24.73
N SER A 73 1.70 23.73 24.46
CA SER A 73 2.55 23.74 23.24
C SER A 73 1.73 23.82 21.94
N LEU A 74 0.49 23.30 21.93
CA LEU A 74 -0.39 23.40 20.76
C LEU A 74 -0.93 24.81 20.53
N ASP A 75 -0.96 25.65 21.56
CA ASP A 75 -1.41 27.03 21.44
C ASP A 75 -0.33 27.93 20.84
N GLU A 76 0.95 27.53 20.92
CA GLU A 76 2.11 28.15 20.28
C GLU A 76 2.20 27.86 18.76
N LEU A 77 1.49 26.85 18.26
CA LEU A 77 1.44 26.53 16.83
C LEU A 77 0.72 27.63 16.03
N HIS A 78 1.11 27.78 14.75
CA HIS A 78 0.38 28.62 13.79
C HIS A 78 -1.11 28.26 13.76
N ALA A 79 -1.97 29.26 13.60
CA ALA A 79 -3.43 29.13 13.79
C ALA A 79 -4.04 27.96 13.00
N ASP A 80 -3.59 27.73 11.77
CA ASP A 80 -4.11 26.64 10.91
C ASP A 80 -3.63 25.26 11.37
N LYS A 81 -2.37 25.13 11.79
CA LYS A 81 -1.83 23.89 12.40
C LYS A 81 -2.57 23.58 13.70
N ARG A 82 -2.76 24.57 14.56
CA ARG A 82 -3.51 24.45 15.82
C ARG A 82 -4.95 23.99 15.57
N ARG A 83 -5.65 24.63 14.62
CA ARG A 83 -7.02 24.27 14.21
C ARG A 83 -7.09 22.85 13.63
N LEU A 84 -6.13 22.48 12.77
CA LEU A 84 -6.04 21.14 12.21
C LEU A 84 -5.89 20.06 13.29
N VAL A 85 -5.03 20.28 14.29
CA VAL A 85 -4.79 19.33 15.38
C VAL A 85 -5.98 19.26 16.36
N LYS A 86 -6.47 20.41 16.83
CA LYS A 86 -7.49 20.50 17.88
C LYS A 86 -8.92 20.26 17.37
N ASP A 87 -9.24 20.62 16.11
CA ASP A 87 -10.61 20.58 15.60
C ASP A 87 -10.84 19.46 14.57
N LYS A 88 -9.78 18.88 13.98
CA LYS A 88 -9.90 17.83 12.94
C LYS A 88 -9.20 16.52 13.31
N LEU A 89 -7.87 16.49 13.38
CA LEU A 89 -7.09 15.25 13.44
C LEU A 89 -7.44 14.39 14.66
N PHE A 90 -7.24 14.92 15.88
CA PHE A 90 -7.52 14.15 17.10
C PHE A 90 -9.00 13.90 17.35
N PRO A 91 -9.93 14.87 17.17
CA PRO A 91 -11.35 14.61 17.31
C PRO A 91 -11.87 13.52 16.37
N GLN A 92 -11.47 13.52 15.10
CA GLN A 92 -11.93 12.50 14.14
C GLN A 92 -11.27 11.13 14.37
N ALA A 93 -9.98 11.10 14.69
CA ALA A 93 -9.30 9.84 15.04
C ALA A 93 -9.92 9.20 16.30
N THR A 94 -10.16 9.99 17.36
CA THR A 94 -10.80 9.48 18.57
C THR A 94 -12.28 9.16 18.40
N ASP A 95 -13.06 9.91 17.60
CA ASP A 95 -14.44 9.54 17.27
C ASP A 95 -14.50 8.19 16.53
N TYR A 96 -13.61 7.96 15.57
CA TYR A 96 -13.47 6.65 14.90
C TYR A 96 -13.12 5.55 15.90
N LEU A 97 -12.07 5.71 16.71
CA LEU A 97 -11.62 4.68 17.66
C LEU A 97 -12.64 4.40 18.77
N GLN A 98 -13.34 5.42 19.27
CA GLN A 98 -14.43 5.25 20.23
C GLN A 98 -15.61 4.47 19.62
N LYS A 99 -15.92 4.65 18.33
CA LYS A 99 -16.95 3.84 17.64
C LYS A 99 -16.47 2.42 17.35
N ALA A 100 -15.19 2.26 17.02
CA ALA A 100 -14.56 0.99 16.70
C ALA A 100 -14.34 0.09 17.92
N PHE A 101 -14.23 0.63 19.13
CA PHE A 101 -13.98 -0.14 20.35
C PHE A 101 -15.04 0.03 21.43
N GLN A 102 -15.41 -1.10 22.03
CA GLN A 102 -16.13 -1.19 23.29
C GLN A 102 -15.13 -1.55 24.38
N VAL A 103 -15.26 -1.04 25.59
CA VAL A 103 -14.34 -1.32 26.70
C VAL A 103 -15.03 -2.17 27.77
N ARG A 104 -14.32 -3.14 28.34
CA ARG A 104 -14.88 -3.96 29.42
C ARG A 104 -14.75 -3.23 30.76
N ARG A 105 -15.87 -3.14 31.48
CA ARG A 105 -16.05 -2.45 32.79
C ARG A 105 -15.91 -0.92 32.70
N PRO A 106 -17.02 -0.14 32.79
CA PRO A 106 -16.92 1.29 33.03
C PRO A 106 -16.32 1.54 34.41
N THR A 107 -15.37 2.46 34.47
CA THR A 107 -14.77 2.97 35.70
C THR A 107 -15.38 4.31 36.06
N GLY A 108 -15.31 4.66 37.34
CA GLY A 108 -15.55 6.02 37.80
C GLY A 108 -14.47 7.01 37.30
N PRO A 109 -14.34 8.18 37.93
CA PRO A 109 -13.37 9.19 37.53
C PRO A 109 -11.94 8.62 37.47
N ILE A 110 -11.22 8.85 36.37
CA ILE A 110 -9.83 8.40 36.27
C ILE A 110 -8.95 9.34 37.08
N LEU A 111 -8.51 8.86 38.25
CA LEU A 111 -7.51 9.50 39.09
C LEU A 111 -6.15 8.83 38.87
N LEU A 112 -5.22 9.56 38.26
CA LEU A 112 -3.90 9.07 37.91
C LEU A 112 -2.95 9.07 39.13
N SER A 113 -2.12 8.03 39.26
CA SER A 113 -1.16 7.97 40.35
C SER A 113 0.02 8.92 40.12
N ARG A 114 0.46 9.60 41.18
CA ARG A 114 1.65 10.46 41.15
C ARG A 114 2.92 9.62 40.97
N GLN A 115 3.88 10.14 40.22
CA GLN A 115 5.22 9.57 40.15
C GLN A 115 5.98 9.83 41.47
N CYS A 116 6.92 8.95 41.82
CA CYS A 116 7.81 9.13 42.98
C CYS A 116 9.13 9.76 42.55
N SER A 117 9.72 10.64 43.37
CA SER A 117 10.97 11.34 43.01
C SER A 117 12.16 10.39 42.81
N THR A 118 12.09 9.20 43.40
CA THR A 118 13.07 8.11 43.30
C THR A 118 12.66 7.01 42.33
N ASN A 119 11.45 7.09 41.73
CA ASN A 119 10.78 6.00 41.02
C ASN A 119 10.68 4.67 41.80
N GLN A 120 10.80 4.71 43.14
CA GLN A 120 10.66 3.55 44.01
C GLN A 120 9.29 3.53 44.68
N TYR A 121 8.51 2.48 44.39
CA TYR A 121 7.13 2.30 44.85
C TYR A 121 7.04 1.13 45.83
N LEU A 122 6.35 1.34 46.94
CA LEU A 122 6.05 0.35 47.98
C LEU A 122 4.53 0.17 48.09
N ARG A 123 4.08 -0.97 48.61
CA ARG A 123 2.65 -1.25 48.83
C ARG A 123 2.43 -1.65 50.28
N LYS A 124 1.40 -1.09 50.92
CA LYS A 124 0.96 -1.56 52.24
C LYS A 124 0.13 -2.83 52.07
N LYS A 125 0.21 -3.73 53.05
CA LYS A 125 -0.73 -4.84 53.14
C LYS A 125 -2.15 -4.27 53.26
N ASP A 126 -3.07 -4.85 52.51
CA ASP A 126 -4.51 -4.51 52.50
C ASP A 126 -4.84 -3.07 52.02
N ASP A 127 -3.90 -2.39 51.35
CA ASP A 127 -4.12 -1.12 50.63
C ASP A 127 -3.96 -1.32 49.11
N PRO A 128 -4.92 -0.89 48.26
CA PRO A 128 -4.76 -0.94 46.81
C PRO A 128 -3.76 0.10 46.28
N HIS A 129 -3.42 1.13 47.05
CA HIS A 129 -2.56 2.23 46.58
C HIS A 129 -1.07 1.96 46.75
N ARG A 130 -0.29 2.54 45.83
CA ARG A 130 1.18 2.61 45.91
C ARG A 130 1.61 3.80 46.77
N TYR A 131 2.75 3.65 47.44
CA TYR A 131 3.40 4.62 48.31
C TYR A 131 4.82 4.90 47.84
N CYS A 132 5.24 6.16 47.81
CA CYS A 132 6.61 6.51 47.48
C CYS A 132 7.60 6.15 48.60
N GLN A 133 8.71 5.54 48.21
CA GLN A 133 9.91 5.41 49.02
C GLN A 133 10.71 6.72 48.93
N GLY A 134 10.34 7.69 49.76
CA GLY A 134 10.83 9.07 49.69
C GLY A 134 9.66 10.03 49.45
N ALA A 135 9.87 11.08 48.66
CA ALA A 135 8.83 12.02 48.28
C ALA A 135 8.10 11.59 46.99
N CYS A 136 6.90 12.13 46.78
CA CYS A 136 6.34 12.20 45.43
C CYS A 136 7.21 13.15 44.58
N ALA A 137 7.23 12.94 43.26
CA ALA A 137 7.79 13.91 42.33
C ALA A 137 6.92 15.19 42.35
N GLU A 138 7.57 16.35 42.27
CA GLU A 138 6.89 17.66 42.15
C GLU A 138 6.04 17.76 40.88
N ILE A 139 6.45 17.05 39.83
CA ILE A 139 5.77 17.03 38.53
C ILE A 139 5.58 15.57 38.13
N THR A 140 4.33 15.16 37.89
CA THR A 140 4.01 13.88 37.24
C THR A 140 3.88 14.09 35.73
N ARG A 141 4.51 13.24 34.92
CA ARG A 141 4.54 13.35 33.47
C ARG A 141 3.87 12.17 32.77
N CYS A 142 3.29 12.45 31.61
CA CYS A 142 2.85 11.46 30.63
C CYS A 142 3.56 11.79 29.31
N GLY A 143 4.71 11.16 29.09
CA GLY A 143 5.63 11.54 28.00
C GLY A 143 6.10 13.00 28.13
N PRO A 144 6.00 13.82 27.06
CA PRO A 144 6.42 15.23 27.13
C PRO A 144 5.48 16.10 27.99
N VAL A 145 4.24 15.66 28.22
CA VAL A 145 3.18 16.46 28.86
C VAL A 145 3.24 16.37 30.38
N VAL A 146 3.03 17.50 31.06
CA VAL A 146 2.80 17.55 32.50
C VAL A 146 1.35 17.21 32.79
N VAL A 147 1.11 16.23 33.67
CA VAL A 147 -0.25 15.85 34.07
C VAL A 147 -0.82 16.94 35.00
N PRO A 148 -2.02 17.50 34.71
CA PRO A 148 -2.66 18.46 35.59
C PRO A 148 -2.90 17.91 37.00
N GLU A 149 -2.68 18.74 38.02
CA GLU A 149 -2.85 18.39 39.43
C GLU A 149 -4.26 17.89 39.75
N GLU A 150 -5.28 18.45 39.09
CA GLU A 150 -6.69 18.04 39.22
C GLU A 150 -6.99 16.62 38.70
N HIS A 151 -6.09 16.01 37.94
CA HIS A 151 -6.20 14.62 37.46
C HIS A 151 -5.47 13.62 38.38
N LEU A 152 -4.70 14.08 39.36
CA LEU A 152 -3.81 13.25 40.16
C LEU A 152 -4.43 12.84 41.51
N GLN A 153 -4.14 11.61 41.93
CA GLN A 153 -4.40 11.13 43.29
C GLN A 153 -3.60 11.93 44.33
N GLN A 154 -4.05 11.90 45.58
CA GLN A 154 -3.26 12.43 46.71
C GLN A 154 -1.85 11.80 46.79
N CYS A 155 -0.86 12.56 47.23
CA CYS A 155 0.50 12.03 47.43
C CYS A 155 0.55 11.07 48.63
N ARG A 156 1.03 9.84 48.42
CA ARG A 156 1.14 8.80 49.46
C ARG A 156 2.61 8.42 49.67
N VAL A 157 3.12 8.63 50.89
CA VAL A 157 4.54 8.41 51.26
C VAL A 157 4.65 7.33 52.34
N TRP A 158 5.63 6.42 52.23
CA TRP A 158 5.75 5.26 53.12
C TRP A 158 6.02 5.61 54.59
N LYS A 159 6.81 6.67 54.87
CA LYS A 159 7.17 7.11 56.24
C LYS A 159 7.45 8.63 56.36
N ALA A 160 6.40 9.44 56.48
CA ALA A 160 6.54 10.80 57.01
C ALA A 160 5.24 11.24 57.72
N ARG A 161 5.32 11.61 59.00
CA ARG A 161 4.29 12.44 59.65
C ARG A 161 4.52 13.86 59.15
N GLY A 162 3.50 14.50 58.57
CA GLY A 162 3.66 15.82 57.96
C GLY A 162 4.33 15.80 56.58
N ALA A 163 4.12 14.75 55.77
CA ALA A 163 4.28 14.89 54.32
C ALA A 163 3.32 15.99 53.82
N ALA A 164 3.73 16.77 52.82
CA ALA A 164 2.85 17.78 52.23
C ALA A 164 1.55 17.13 51.74
N GLU A 165 0.42 17.62 52.24
CA GLU A 165 -0.91 17.21 51.80
C GLU A 165 -1.17 17.78 50.39
N TRP A 166 -0.61 17.13 49.38
CA TRP A 166 -1.05 17.31 48.00
C TRP A 166 -2.46 16.72 47.91
N PRO A 167 -3.51 17.56 47.78
CA PRO A 167 -4.88 17.06 47.81
C PRO A 167 -5.15 16.13 46.63
N GLU A 168 -6.16 15.30 46.79
CA GLU A 168 -6.70 14.50 45.70
C GLU A 168 -7.40 15.43 44.70
N GLY A 169 -7.11 15.26 43.41
CA GLY A 169 -7.81 15.96 42.34
C GLY A 169 -9.26 15.48 42.17
N VAL A 170 -9.99 16.11 41.25
CA VAL A 170 -11.36 15.70 40.90
C VAL A 170 -11.40 14.50 39.95
N GLY A 171 -10.26 14.15 39.35
CA GLY A 171 -10.13 13.08 38.36
C GLY A 171 -10.75 13.43 37.01
N VAL A 172 -10.41 12.64 36.00
CA VAL A 172 -10.98 12.81 34.66
C VAL A 172 -12.33 12.10 34.58
N GLN A 173 -13.39 12.91 34.58
CA GLN A 173 -14.78 12.47 34.45
C GLN A 173 -15.09 11.96 33.03
N ASP A 174 -16.04 11.01 32.94
CA ASP A 174 -16.55 10.44 31.69
C ASP A 174 -15.49 9.86 30.73
N ALA A 175 -14.43 9.27 31.28
CA ALA A 175 -13.33 8.70 30.52
C ALA A 175 -13.08 7.23 30.89
N ASP A 176 -12.73 6.42 29.90
CA ASP A 176 -12.12 5.10 30.11
C ASP A 176 -10.62 5.13 29.73
N PHE A 177 -10.19 6.12 28.93
CA PHE A 177 -8.81 6.43 28.60
C PHE A 177 -8.59 7.95 28.49
N VAL A 178 -7.45 8.45 28.98
CA VAL A 178 -7.05 9.87 28.90
C VAL A 178 -5.85 10.02 27.96
N LEU A 179 -6.01 10.81 26.89
CA LEU A 179 -4.94 11.06 25.92
C LEU A 179 -4.45 12.52 26.03
N TYR A 180 -3.20 12.67 26.45
CA TYR A 180 -2.50 13.96 26.51
C TYR A 180 -1.87 14.28 25.15
N VAL A 181 -2.27 15.38 24.52
CA VAL A 181 -1.85 15.73 23.16
C VAL A 181 -0.98 16.97 23.16
N SER A 182 0.20 16.89 22.53
CA SER A 182 1.18 17.98 22.49
C SER A 182 1.77 18.24 21.09
N GLY A 183 2.36 19.43 20.94
CA GLY A 183 3.09 19.86 19.74
C GLY A 183 4.50 20.30 20.10
N VAL A 184 5.27 19.45 20.78
CA VAL A 184 6.63 19.77 21.25
C VAL A 184 7.67 19.20 20.28
N THR A 185 8.65 20.03 19.92
CA THR A 185 9.87 19.56 19.24
C THR A 185 10.76 18.85 20.24
N THR A 186 10.72 17.51 20.24
CA THR A 186 11.60 16.67 21.07
C THR A 186 12.75 16.08 20.25
N GLU A 187 13.70 15.40 20.91
CA GLU A 187 14.78 14.65 20.24
C GLU A 187 14.22 13.66 19.20
N ARG A 188 13.08 13.02 19.48
CA ARG A 188 12.39 12.12 18.53
C ARG A 188 12.01 12.84 17.23
N CYS A 189 11.62 14.11 17.30
CA CYS A 189 11.31 14.93 16.12
C CYS A 189 12.55 15.36 15.31
N GLY A 190 13.77 15.14 15.83
CA GLY A 190 15.02 15.32 15.10
C GLY A 190 15.42 14.10 14.27
N GLN A 191 14.71 12.97 14.40
CA GLN A 191 14.92 11.78 13.59
C GLN A 191 14.12 11.88 12.29
N GLU A 192 14.74 11.53 11.17
CA GLU A 192 14.12 11.69 9.84
C GLU A 192 12.78 10.95 9.74
N ASN A 193 11.79 11.63 9.13
CA ASN A 193 10.46 11.12 8.78
C ASN A 193 9.47 10.81 9.93
N ILE A 194 9.78 11.12 11.20
CA ILE A 194 8.80 10.98 12.30
C ILE A 194 7.81 12.16 12.31
N VAL A 195 6.57 11.91 11.86
CA VAL A 195 5.47 12.92 11.85
C VAL A 195 4.84 13.09 13.24
N ALA A 196 4.61 11.97 13.92
CA ALA A 196 4.02 11.90 15.25
C ALA A 196 4.60 10.69 16.00
N TYR A 197 4.38 10.63 17.31
CA TYR A 197 4.59 9.43 18.12
C TYR A 197 3.64 9.44 19.32
N ALA A 198 3.23 8.26 19.80
CA ALA A 198 2.41 8.12 21.00
C ALA A 198 2.77 6.88 21.83
N ALA A 199 2.42 6.90 23.11
CA ALA A 199 2.55 5.74 23.99
C ALA A 199 1.61 5.83 25.20
N TYR A 200 1.48 4.72 25.91
CA TYR A 200 0.86 4.65 27.23
C TYR A 200 1.80 5.23 28.30
N CYS A 201 1.24 5.67 29.43
CA CYS A 201 2.00 6.14 30.59
C CYS A 201 1.45 5.62 31.93
N GLN A 202 0.17 5.23 32.02
CA GLN A 202 -0.37 4.58 33.22
C GLN A 202 -1.28 3.38 32.89
N LEU A 203 -1.13 2.29 33.66
CA LEU A 203 -1.90 1.05 33.56
C LEU A 203 -2.70 0.81 34.85
N GLU A 204 -3.95 0.37 34.74
CA GLU A 204 -4.83 0.11 35.89
C GLU A 204 -4.58 -1.23 36.60
N ALA A 205 -5.04 -1.36 37.84
CA ALA A 205 -4.64 -2.43 38.75
C ALA A 205 -5.35 -3.78 38.58
N GLU A 206 -6.51 -3.85 37.94
CA GLU A 206 -7.27 -5.11 37.81
C GLU A 206 -6.89 -5.90 36.55
N LEU A 207 -6.80 -5.25 35.39
CA LEU A 207 -6.52 -5.91 34.11
C LEU A 207 -5.21 -5.44 33.45
N ASP A 208 -4.41 -4.59 34.11
CA ASP A 208 -3.24 -3.93 33.52
C ASP A 208 -3.58 -3.11 32.23
N ARG A 209 -4.84 -2.66 32.08
CA ARG A 209 -5.28 -1.90 30.91
C ARG A 209 -4.65 -0.49 30.90
N PRO A 210 -4.13 0.01 29.77
CA PRO A 210 -3.78 1.42 29.62
C PRO A 210 -4.99 2.32 29.92
N ILE A 211 -4.79 3.30 30.80
CA ILE A 211 -5.82 4.30 31.19
C ILE A 211 -5.38 5.73 30.91
N ALA A 212 -4.07 5.96 30.75
CA ALA A 212 -3.55 7.21 30.25
C ALA A 212 -2.39 6.97 29.29
N GLY A 213 -2.31 7.81 28.28
CA GLY A 213 -1.21 7.87 27.32
C GLY A 213 -1.06 9.28 26.75
N TYR A 214 -0.06 9.46 25.90
CA TYR A 214 0.24 10.72 25.26
C TYR A 214 0.43 10.53 23.74
N ALA A 215 0.20 11.59 22.98
CA ALA A 215 0.50 11.67 21.55
C ALA A 215 1.11 13.04 21.23
N ASN A 216 2.25 13.05 20.55
CA ASN A 216 2.95 14.29 20.17
C ASN A 216 3.10 14.37 18.65
N LEU A 217 2.69 15.50 18.05
CA LEU A 217 2.95 15.79 16.64
C LEU A 217 4.16 16.70 16.54
N CYS A 218 5.12 16.33 15.70
CA CYS A 218 6.34 17.11 15.50
C CYS A 218 6.02 18.38 14.71
N PRO A 219 6.17 19.61 15.29
CA PRO A 219 5.58 20.84 14.74
C PRO A 219 5.90 21.14 13.27
N ASN A 220 7.13 20.83 12.86
CA ASN A 220 7.60 21.04 11.49
C ASN A 220 6.96 20.07 10.48
N MET A 221 6.62 18.86 10.92
CA MET A 221 6.03 17.80 10.09
C MET A 221 4.49 17.89 9.97
N ILE A 222 3.85 18.80 10.73
CA ILE A 222 2.42 19.07 10.58
C ILE A 222 2.19 19.79 9.24
N SER A 223 1.76 19.07 8.21
CA SER A 223 1.26 19.67 6.98
C SER A 223 -0.15 20.22 7.18
N THR A 224 -0.50 21.27 6.44
CA THR A 224 -1.86 21.83 6.39
C THR A 224 -2.50 21.68 5.01
N GLN A 225 -1.80 21.01 4.08
CA GLN A 225 -2.27 20.79 2.72
C GLN A 225 -3.38 19.73 2.69
N ALA A 226 -4.36 19.89 1.80
CA ALA A 226 -5.54 19.03 1.76
C ALA A 226 -5.20 17.57 1.41
N GLN A 227 -4.25 17.35 0.49
CA GLN A 227 -3.82 16.03 0.07
C GLN A 227 -3.13 15.22 1.18
N ASP A 228 -2.44 15.90 2.11
CA ASP A 228 -1.72 15.24 3.22
C ASP A 228 -2.67 14.82 4.36
N TYR A 229 -3.90 15.34 4.37
CA TYR A 229 -4.85 15.19 5.48
C TYR A 229 -5.20 13.72 5.79
N VAL A 230 -5.43 12.91 4.76
CA VAL A 230 -5.80 11.49 4.92
C VAL A 230 -4.63 10.70 5.51
N GLY A 231 -3.40 10.94 5.02
CA GLY A 231 -2.18 10.34 5.57
C GLY A 231 -1.98 10.74 7.03
N MET A 232 -2.05 12.03 7.35
CA MET A 232 -1.92 12.52 8.73
C MET A 232 -3.00 11.96 9.67
N LEU A 233 -4.25 11.84 9.22
CA LEU A 233 -5.32 11.25 10.02
C LEU A 233 -5.07 9.75 10.28
N SER A 234 -4.55 9.03 9.29
CA SER A 234 -4.14 7.62 9.44
C SER A 234 -3.00 7.48 10.45
N THR A 235 -1.95 8.31 10.35
CA THR A 235 -0.87 8.36 11.35
C THR A 235 -1.42 8.63 12.75
N VAL A 236 -2.31 9.62 12.93
CA VAL A 236 -2.88 9.91 14.27
C VAL A 236 -3.72 8.74 14.80
N LYS A 237 -4.50 8.04 13.97
CA LYS A 237 -5.21 6.80 14.39
C LYS A 237 -4.20 5.73 14.86
N HIS A 238 -3.15 5.51 14.09
CA HIS A 238 -2.09 4.52 14.35
C HIS A 238 -1.37 4.76 15.68
N GLU A 239 -0.92 6.00 15.91
CA GLU A 239 -0.27 6.40 17.15
C GLU A 239 -1.18 6.16 18.37
N ILE A 240 -2.46 6.53 18.29
CA ILE A 240 -3.39 6.30 19.40
C ILE A 240 -3.57 4.79 19.68
N ILE A 241 -3.47 3.92 18.68
CA ILE A 241 -3.54 2.46 18.87
C ILE A 241 -2.33 1.91 19.66
N HIS A 242 -1.13 2.48 19.47
CA HIS A 242 0.03 2.18 20.34
C HIS A 242 -0.21 2.59 21.79
N ALA A 243 -0.84 3.75 22.02
CA ALA A 243 -1.17 4.23 23.35
C ALA A 243 -2.32 3.46 24.02
N LEU A 244 -3.26 2.90 23.25
CA LEU A 244 -4.41 2.13 23.74
C LEU A 244 -4.07 0.68 24.10
N GLY A 245 -3.09 0.06 23.43
CA GLY A 245 -2.72 -1.32 23.75
C GLY A 245 -1.69 -2.02 22.87
N PHE A 246 -1.48 -1.62 21.61
CA PHE A 246 -0.58 -2.37 20.73
C PHE A 246 0.87 -1.89 20.82
N SER A 247 1.63 -2.48 21.73
CA SER A 247 3.07 -2.26 21.83
C SER A 247 3.74 -3.45 22.50
N ALA A 248 4.98 -3.75 22.11
CA ALA A 248 5.75 -4.87 22.65
C ALA A 248 5.88 -4.83 24.18
N GLY A 249 5.99 -3.63 24.77
CA GLY A 249 6.02 -3.44 26.23
C GLY A 249 4.73 -3.78 26.96
N LEU A 250 3.61 -3.98 26.25
CA LEU A 250 2.32 -4.39 26.81
C LEU A 250 2.02 -5.88 26.66
N PHE A 251 2.76 -6.63 25.83
CA PHE A 251 2.49 -8.05 25.57
C PHE A 251 2.58 -8.92 26.84
N ALA A 252 3.48 -8.58 27.76
CA ALA A 252 3.54 -9.25 29.06
C ALA A 252 2.32 -8.98 29.94
N PHE A 253 1.63 -7.86 29.75
CA PHE A 253 0.50 -7.40 30.55
C PHE A 253 -0.87 -7.93 30.09
N TYR A 254 -0.92 -8.63 28.95
CA TYR A 254 -2.16 -9.17 28.39
C TYR A 254 -2.83 -10.27 29.23
N HIS A 255 -4.17 -10.35 29.10
CA HIS A 255 -5.07 -11.21 29.87
C HIS A 255 -5.95 -12.07 28.96
N ASP A 256 -6.27 -13.30 29.40
CA ASP A 256 -7.25 -14.19 28.75
C ASP A 256 -8.69 -13.69 28.92
N ASP A 257 -9.62 -14.17 28.09
CA ASP A 257 -11.01 -13.71 28.03
C ASP A 257 -11.77 -13.70 29.39
N GLY A 258 -11.28 -14.44 30.39
CA GLY A 258 -11.81 -14.50 31.76
C GLY A 258 -11.25 -13.45 32.72
N GLY A 259 -10.31 -12.60 32.28
CA GLY A 259 -9.65 -11.60 33.15
C GLY A 259 -8.44 -12.13 33.89
N LYS A 260 -7.80 -13.22 33.45
CA LYS A 260 -6.60 -13.78 34.08
C LYS A 260 -5.34 -13.45 33.27
N PRO A 261 -4.21 -13.06 33.90
CA PRO A 261 -2.96 -12.81 33.18
C PRO A 261 -2.52 -14.01 32.33
N LEU A 262 -2.16 -13.75 31.06
CA LEU A 262 -1.56 -14.77 30.19
C LEU A 262 -0.14 -15.11 30.65
N THR A 263 0.58 -14.09 31.11
CA THR A 263 1.96 -14.17 31.62
C THR A 263 1.95 -14.23 33.15
N GLN A 264 2.83 -15.06 33.73
CA GLN A 264 3.00 -15.17 35.18
C GLN A 264 3.39 -13.82 35.83
N ARG A 265 2.87 -13.57 37.04
CA ARG A 265 3.20 -12.40 37.86
C ARG A 265 4.06 -12.82 39.06
N TYR A 266 4.98 -11.95 39.48
CA TYR A 266 5.68 -12.07 40.78
C TYR A 266 4.82 -11.53 41.94
N GLU A 267 5.31 -11.61 43.18
CA GLU A 267 4.60 -11.11 44.38
C GLU A 267 4.21 -9.62 44.30
N GLY A 268 5.01 -8.81 43.59
CA GLY A 268 4.67 -7.40 43.30
C GLY A 268 3.55 -7.20 42.27
N GLY A 269 2.98 -8.29 41.73
CA GLY A 269 1.90 -8.27 40.73
C GLY A 269 2.33 -7.82 39.33
N LEU A 270 3.63 -7.69 39.07
CA LEU A 270 4.17 -7.38 37.74
C LEU A 270 4.73 -8.65 37.07
N PRO A 271 4.74 -8.74 35.73
CA PRO A 271 5.44 -9.79 35.01
C PRO A 271 6.98 -9.70 35.20
N PRO A 272 7.74 -10.76 34.84
CA PRO A 272 9.20 -10.71 34.82
C PRO A 272 9.73 -9.64 33.84
N PHE A 273 10.81 -8.96 34.21
CA PHE A 273 11.50 -8.00 33.34
C PHE A 273 12.71 -8.68 32.66
N ASN A 274 12.94 -8.39 31.39
CA ASN A 274 14.06 -8.87 30.60
C ASN A 274 14.99 -7.70 30.27
N GLU A 275 16.10 -7.61 30.98
CA GLU A 275 17.09 -6.53 30.82
C GLU A 275 17.72 -6.48 29.42
N SER A 276 17.83 -7.63 28.73
CA SER A 276 18.40 -7.67 27.37
C SER A 276 17.45 -7.13 26.31
N LEU A 277 16.13 -7.21 26.54
CA LEU A 277 15.12 -6.60 25.68
C LEU A 277 14.76 -5.16 26.13
N GLY A 278 15.03 -4.80 27.39
CA GLY A 278 14.52 -3.58 28.01
C GLY A 278 12.99 -3.60 28.25
N LEU A 279 12.37 -4.79 28.20
CA LEU A 279 10.92 -4.99 28.22
C LEU A 279 10.50 -6.00 29.28
N TYR A 280 9.22 -5.95 29.66
CA TYR A 280 8.61 -7.06 30.40
C TYR A 280 8.46 -8.28 29.48
N GLN A 281 8.90 -9.43 29.98
CA GLN A 281 8.91 -10.70 29.25
C GLN A 281 7.50 -11.28 29.18
N TRP A 282 6.96 -11.39 27.96
CA TRP A 282 5.72 -12.11 27.70
C TRP A 282 5.91 -13.63 27.77
N SER A 283 4.78 -14.35 27.90
CA SER A 283 4.74 -15.80 27.77
C SER A 283 4.42 -16.28 26.35
N GLU A 284 4.72 -17.55 26.07
CA GLU A 284 4.33 -18.30 24.86
C GLU A 284 2.81 -18.37 24.59
N LYS A 285 1.96 -17.93 25.53
CA LYS A 285 0.51 -17.78 25.32
C LYS A 285 0.13 -16.43 24.69
N THR A 286 1.04 -15.46 24.74
CA THR A 286 0.87 -14.14 24.12
C THR A 286 1.62 -14.09 22.80
N VAL A 287 2.96 -14.16 22.86
CA VAL A 287 3.82 -14.18 21.67
C VAL A 287 4.69 -15.43 21.71
N ARG A 288 4.76 -16.14 20.58
CA ARG A 288 5.49 -17.40 20.40
C ARG A 288 6.41 -17.31 19.19
N LYS A 289 7.63 -17.80 19.32
CA LYS A 289 8.55 -17.95 18.19
C LYS A 289 8.22 -19.21 17.39
N THR A 290 8.27 -19.11 16.06
CA THR A 290 8.18 -20.26 15.14
C THR A 290 9.18 -20.10 13.99
N THR A 291 9.40 -21.18 13.23
CA THR A 291 10.23 -21.17 12.02
C THR A 291 9.35 -21.47 10.80
N ARG A 292 9.39 -20.61 9.79
CA ARG A 292 8.88 -20.86 8.44
C ARG A 292 9.99 -21.46 7.56
N LEU A 293 9.59 -22.20 6.53
CA LEU A 293 10.50 -22.63 5.46
C LEU A 293 10.22 -21.76 4.24
N TRP A 294 11.24 -21.09 3.74
CA TRP A 294 11.13 -20.12 2.67
C TRP A 294 11.91 -20.52 1.45
N ASP A 295 11.25 -20.57 0.30
CA ASP A 295 11.86 -20.70 -1.00
C ASP A 295 12.64 -19.42 -1.36
N VAL A 296 13.91 -19.60 -1.71
CA VAL A 296 14.84 -18.52 -2.10
C VAL A 296 15.54 -18.88 -3.40
N ARG A 297 16.37 -17.95 -3.89
CA ARG A 297 17.09 -18.04 -5.16
C ARG A 297 17.91 -19.33 -5.28
N GLY A 298 17.83 -19.97 -6.44
CA GLY A 298 18.54 -21.20 -6.78
C GLY A 298 17.83 -22.48 -6.30
N ASN A 299 16.49 -22.47 -6.21
CA ASN A 299 15.67 -23.58 -5.71
C ASN A 299 16.12 -24.13 -4.34
N GLN A 300 16.38 -23.21 -3.41
CA GLN A 300 16.81 -23.53 -2.04
C GLN A 300 15.72 -23.14 -1.05
N MET A 301 15.62 -23.87 0.05
CA MET A 301 14.82 -23.47 1.20
C MET A 301 15.72 -23.04 2.36
N VAL A 302 15.36 -21.94 3.01
CA VAL A 302 15.99 -21.48 4.26
C VAL A 302 15.01 -21.56 5.43
N ARG A 303 15.55 -21.61 6.65
CA ARG A 303 14.78 -21.43 7.88
C ARG A 303 14.65 -19.92 8.13
N HIS A 304 13.43 -19.41 8.18
CA HIS A 304 13.14 -18.04 8.52
C HIS A 304 12.36 -18.01 9.84
N ASP A 305 12.89 -17.34 10.86
CA ASP A 305 12.32 -17.33 12.20
C ASP A 305 11.42 -16.11 12.40
N VAL A 306 10.17 -16.32 12.83
CA VAL A 306 9.16 -15.26 13.03
C VAL A 306 8.57 -15.31 14.45
N LEU A 307 8.02 -14.19 14.89
CA LEU A 307 7.31 -14.07 16.16
C LEU A 307 5.81 -13.89 15.89
N LEU A 308 5.00 -14.78 16.44
CA LEU A 308 3.56 -14.78 16.28
C LEU A 308 2.88 -14.18 17.51
N LEU A 309 1.94 -13.26 17.33
CA LEU A 309 0.91 -12.99 18.36
C LEU A 309 -0.15 -14.10 18.26
N VAL A 310 -0.28 -14.89 19.34
CA VAL A 310 -1.04 -16.17 19.35
C VAL A 310 -2.28 -16.13 20.24
N THR A 311 -2.76 -14.94 20.60
CA THR A 311 -3.98 -14.79 21.42
C THR A 311 -5.21 -15.28 20.64
N PRO A 312 -6.23 -15.88 21.31
CA PRO A 312 -7.30 -16.59 20.59
C PRO A 312 -8.04 -15.77 19.54
N ARG A 313 -8.29 -14.49 19.78
CA ARG A 313 -8.98 -13.57 18.84
C ARG A 313 -8.13 -13.22 17.63
N VAL A 314 -6.84 -13.00 17.83
CA VAL A 314 -5.88 -12.77 16.75
C VAL A 314 -5.79 -14.00 15.86
N VAL A 315 -5.74 -15.20 16.45
CA VAL A 315 -5.76 -16.47 15.70
C VAL A 315 -7.08 -16.65 14.94
N GLU A 316 -8.23 -16.46 15.59
CA GLU A 316 -9.57 -16.58 14.98
C GLU A 316 -9.72 -15.68 13.75
N GLU A 317 -9.42 -14.40 13.89
CA GLU A 317 -9.63 -13.42 12.84
C GLU A 317 -8.52 -13.45 11.76
N ALA A 318 -7.26 -13.78 12.08
CA ALA A 318 -6.24 -13.99 11.06
C ALA A 318 -6.57 -15.21 10.18
N ARG A 319 -7.02 -16.33 10.77
CA ARG A 319 -7.46 -17.52 10.01
C ARG A 319 -8.59 -17.20 9.03
N LYS A 320 -9.55 -16.38 9.48
CA LYS A 320 -10.69 -15.89 8.70
C LYS A 320 -10.29 -14.91 7.61
N HIS A 321 -9.36 -13.99 7.89
CA HIS A 321 -8.84 -13.03 6.90
C HIS A 321 -8.13 -13.75 5.75
N PHE A 322 -7.14 -14.60 6.06
CA PHE A 322 -6.34 -15.28 5.04
C PHE A 322 -7.00 -16.53 4.45
N ASP A 323 -8.14 -16.99 4.95
CA ASP A 323 -8.71 -18.33 4.69
C ASP A 323 -7.68 -19.46 4.91
N CYS A 324 -7.06 -19.47 6.10
CA CYS A 324 -6.06 -20.46 6.47
C CYS A 324 -6.37 -21.12 7.83
N PRO A 325 -7.13 -22.24 7.88
CA PRO A 325 -7.55 -22.87 9.13
C PRO A 325 -6.43 -23.35 10.07
N ILE A 326 -5.23 -23.60 9.54
CA ILE A 326 -4.08 -24.12 10.31
C ILE A 326 -3.16 -23.03 10.89
N LEU A 327 -3.35 -21.76 10.53
CA LEU A 327 -2.48 -20.65 10.97
C LEU A 327 -2.40 -20.59 12.50
N GLU A 328 -1.21 -20.50 13.08
CA GLU A 328 -1.03 -20.65 14.54
C GLU A 328 -1.02 -19.32 15.32
N GLY A 329 -1.11 -18.19 14.62
CA GLY A 329 -1.03 -16.80 15.11
C GLY A 329 -0.70 -15.84 13.97
N MET A 330 -0.69 -14.55 14.25
CA MET A 330 -0.34 -13.52 13.27
C MET A 330 1.11 -13.06 13.43
N GLU A 331 1.85 -12.95 12.34
CA GLU A 331 3.27 -12.55 12.33
C GLU A 331 3.42 -11.06 12.69
N LEU A 332 4.27 -10.81 13.68
CA LEU A 332 4.75 -9.48 14.06
C LEU A 332 5.98 -9.14 13.23
N GLU A 333 6.11 -7.85 12.92
CA GLU A 333 7.26 -7.25 12.22
C GLU A 333 8.59 -7.68 12.85
N ASN A 334 9.53 -8.13 12.01
CA ASN A 334 10.85 -8.65 12.36
C ASN A 334 12.01 -7.73 11.93
N GLN A 335 11.75 -6.65 11.18
CA GLN A 335 12.74 -5.72 10.63
C GLN A 335 12.50 -4.27 11.13
N GLY A 336 13.27 -3.31 10.60
CA GLY A 336 13.18 -1.89 10.95
C GLY A 336 13.70 -1.52 12.36
N GLY A 337 14.23 -2.51 13.11
CA GLY A 337 14.80 -2.34 14.46
C GLY A 337 13.77 -2.07 15.56
N LEU A 338 14.24 -1.85 16.79
CA LEU A 338 13.43 -1.78 18.03
C LEU A 338 12.18 -0.88 18.01
N GLY A 339 12.12 0.12 17.12
CA GLY A 339 10.96 1.00 16.95
C GLY A 339 9.88 0.48 15.99
N THR A 340 10.20 -0.54 15.21
CA THR A 340 9.33 -1.10 14.16
C THR A 340 9.02 -2.57 14.51
N GLU A 341 10.07 -3.35 14.76
CA GLU A 341 10.05 -4.73 15.24
C GLU A 341 9.11 -4.89 16.44
N LEU A 342 8.34 -5.99 16.48
CA LEU A 342 7.34 -6.35 17.51
C LEU A 342 6.16 -5.39 17.70
N ASN A 343 6.28 -4.14 17.29
CA ASN A 343 5.27 -3.10 17.50
C ASN A 343 4.33 -2.94 16.30
N HIS A 344 4.62 -3.63 15.20
CA HIS A 344 3.81 -3.66 13.98
C HIS A 344 3.46 -5.10 13.59
N TRP A 345 2.45 -5.24 12.74
CA TRP A 345 2.23 -6.47 12.00
C TRP A 345 3.23 -6.58 10.85
N GLU A 346 3.56 -7.81 10.48
CA GLU A 346 4.42 -8.12 9.34
C GLU A 346 3.90 -7.47 8.04
N LYS A 347 4.63 -6.50 7.48
CA LYS A 347 4.18 -5.71 6.33
C LYS A 347 4.13 -6.52 5.03
N ARG A 348 4.92 -7.58 4.87
CA ARG A 348 4.76 -8.56 3.78
C ARG A 348 3.33 -9.10 3.74
N LEU A 349 2.73 -9.31 4.91
CA LEU A 349 1.43 -9.94 5.04
C LEU A 349 0.24 -8.98 5.10
N LEU A 350 0.42 -7.72 5.50
CA LEU A 350 -0.66 -6.73 5.61
C LEU A 350 -0.26 -5.34 5.08
N GLU A 351 -1.14 -4.73 4.27
CA GLU A 351 -0.96 -3.35 3.79
C GLU A 351 -1.76 -2.33 4.64
N VAL A 352 -1.10 -1.27 5.10
CA VAL A 352 -1.68 -0.11 5.81
C VAL A 352 -2.30 -0.42 7.20
N ILE A 353 -2.44 0.61 8.03
CA ILE A 353 -3.23 0.60 9.28
C ILE A 353 -4.74 0.52 8.94
N SER A 354 -5.19 -0.66 8.52
CA SER A 354 -6.61 -0.97 8.24
C SER A 354 -6.97 -2.34 8.85
N ALA A 355 -8.27 -2.63 9.01
CA ALA A 355 -8.90 -3.84 9.57
C ALA A 355 -8.20 -4.58 10.73
N LEU A 356 -7.04 -5.20 10.51
CA LEU A 356 -6.26 -5.89 11.54
C LEU A 356 -5.71 -4.96 12.63
N SER A 357 -5.64 -3.65 12.40
CA SER A 357 -5.38 -2.71 13.50
C SER A 357 -6.53 -2.64 14.51
N VAL A 358 -7.74 -3.03 14.10
CA VAL A 358 -8.92 -3.21 14.97
C VAL A 358 -8.93 -4.59 15.62
N MET A 359 -8.42 -5.65 14.96
CA MET A 359 -8.25 -7.00 15.56
C MET A 359 -7.33 -7.01 16.78
N LEU A 360 -6.29 -6.17 16.78
CA LEU A 360 -5.27 -6.13 17.83
C LEU A 360 -5.81 -5.94 19.23
N VAL A 361 -6.88 -5.17 19.34
CA VAL A 361 -7.36 -4.68 20.63
C VAL A 361 -8.31 -5.70 21.29
N GLU A 362 -8.82 -6.68 20.50
CA GLU A 362 -9.59 -7.84 20.97
C GLU A 362 -8.73 -8.97 21.54
N GLY A 363 -7.43 -9.02 21.26
CA GLY A 363 -6.56 -10.13 21.72
C GLY A 363 -6.56 -10.31 23.25
N HIS A 364 -7.07 -9.33 23.98
CA HIS A 364 -6.93 -9.09 25.41
C HIS A 364 -8.26 -8.56 25.95
N VAL A 365 -8.56 -8.80 27.23
CA VAL A 365 -9.85 -8.41 27.88
C VAL A 365 -10.22 -6.95 27.77
N TRP A 366 -9.24 -6.08 27.54
CA TRP A 366 -9.38 -4.63 27.62
C TRP A 366 -10.52 -4.07 26.77
N TYR A 367 -10.65 -4.52 25.52
CA TYR A 367 -11.63 -3.98 24.59
C TYR A 367 -12.24 -5.07 23.69
N ARG A 368 -13.35 -4.73 23.03
CA ARG A 368 -13.97 -5.50 21.95
C ARG A 368 -14.09 -4.62 20.70
N ALA A 369 -13.86 -5.20 19.54
CA ALA A 369 -13.91 -4.54 18.26
C ALA A 369 -15.32 -4.57 17.66
N ASN A 370 -15.73 -3.44 17.09
CA ASN A 370 -16.81 -3.43 16.12
C ASN A 370 -16.26 -3.60 14.69
N TYR A 371 -16.18 -4.85 14.26
CA TYR A 371 -15.76 -5.23 12.90
C TYR A 371 -16.60 -4.59 11.78
N SER A 372 -17.81 -4.08 12.06
CA SER A 372 -18.61 -3.35 11.05
C SER A 372 -18.02 -1.98 10.67
N LEU A 373 -17.02 -1.50 11.41
CA LEU A 373 -16.32 -0.23 11.17
C LEU A 373 -14.88 -0.45 10.70
N ALA A 374 -14.43 -1.70 10.62
CA ALA A 374 -13.14 -2.04 10.05
C ALA A 374 -13.15 -1.71 8.55
N GLU A 375 -12.22 -0.84 8.13
CA GLU A 375 -11.94 -0.59 6.72
C GLU A 375 -11.54 -1.92 6.04
N ARG A 376 -12.06 -2.19 4.83
CA ARG A 376 -11.83 -3.46 4.12
C ARG A 376 -10.34 -3.59 3.77
N LEU A 377 -9.67 -4.61 4.31
CA LEU A 377 -8.32 -4.98 3.88
C LEU A 377 -8.40 -6.06 2.81
N ASP A 378 -8.03 -5.71 1.58
CA ASP A 378 -8.00 -6.66 0.45
C ASP A 378 -6.67 -7.43 0.38
N TRP A 379 -5.60 -6.89 0.95
CA TRP A 379 -4.29 -7.52 0.97
C TRP A 379 -4.29 -8.80 1.81
N GLY A 380 -3.87 -9.93 1.23
CA GLY A 380 -3.87 -11.24 1.86
C GLY A 380 -5.25 -11.90 2.01
N SER A 381 -6.34 -11.17 1.77
CA SER A 381 -7.70 -11.66 2.02
C SER A 381 -8.03 -12.88 1.15
N GLY A 382 -8.40 -14.00 1.78
CA GLY A 382 -8.71 -15.28 1.12
C GLY A 382 -7.56 -15.91 0.32
N MET A 383 -6.30 -15.51 0.56
CA MET A 383 -5.15 -15.97 -0.25
C MET A 383 -4.59 -17.33 0.16
N GLY A 384 -5.06 -17.91 1.27
CA GLY A 384 -4.73 -19.25 1.75
C GLY A 384 -3.39 -19.35 2.49
N CYS A 385 -3.16 -20.52 3.11
CA CYS A 385 -1.98 -20.76 3.94
C CYS A 385 -0.63 -20.60 3.19
N ASP A 386 -0.60 -20.89 1.89
CA ASP A 386 0.59 -20.74 1.05
C ASP A 386 1.04 -19.28 0.95
N PHE A 387 0.12 -18.30 0.98
CA PHE A 387 0.46 -16.88 0.99
C PHE A 387 1.10 -16.46 2.33
N VAL A 388 0.53 -16.94 3.44
CA VAL A 388 0.92 -16.48 4.78
C VAL A 388 2.25 -17.11 5.22
N MET A 389 2.39 -18.43 5.04
CA MET A 389 3.42 -19.23 5.69
C MET A 389 4.69 -19.44 4.86
N LYS A 390 4.75 -18.94 3.62
CA LYS A 390 5.87 -19.11 2.67
C LYS A 390 6.36 -17.75 2.16
N SER A 391 7.48 -17.76 1.45
CA SER A 391 8.05 -16.55 0.85
C SER A 391 7.23 -16.04 -0.34
N CYS A 392 7.36 -14.75 -0.66
CA CYS A 392 6.76 -14.19 -1.87
C CYS A 392 7.30 -14.84 -3.16
N LYS A 393 8.53 -15.40 -3.17
CA LYS A 393 9.01 -16.25 -4.27
C LYS A 393 8.04 -17.39 -4.56
N PHE A 394 7.69 -18.18 -3.55
CA PHE A 394 6.79 -19.32 -3.70
C PHE A 394 5.45 -18.88 -4.32
N TRP A 395 4.88 -17.79 -3.81
CA TRP A 395 3.63 -17.23 -4.34
C TRP A 395 3.77 -16.82 -5.82
N ILE A 396 4.76 -16.00 -6.16
CA ILE A 396 5.00 -15.52 -7.52
C ILE A 396 5.15 -16.70 -8.49
N GLU A 397 5.97 -17.70 -8.14
CA GLU A 397 6.20 -18.87 -8.99
C GLU A 397 4.96 -19.76 -9.12
N GLN A 398 4.24 -20.05 -8.03
CA GLN A 398 3.01 -20.83 -8.04
C GLN A 398 1.92 -20.15 -8.90
N ARG A 399 1.74 -18.83 -8.75
CA ARG A 399 0.73 -18.05 -9.50
C ARG A 399 1.10 -17.96 -10.99
N ARG A 400 2.39 -17.76 -11.30
CA ARG A 400 2.91 -17.76 -12.68
C ARG A 400 2.71 -19.12 -13.37
N GLN A 401 2.98 -20.23 -12.67
CA GLN A 401 2.71 -21.59 -13.18
C GLN A 401 1.21 -21.82 -13.44
N GLN A 402 0.34 -21.30 -12.58
CA GLN A 402 -1.12 -21.33 -12.74
C GLN A 402 -1.65 -20.35 -13.81
N LYS A 403 -0.79 -19.53 -14.45
CA LYS A 403 -1.17 -18.43 -15.36
C LYS A 403 -2.16 -17.44 -14.73
N ARG A 404 -2.02 -17.19 -13.42
CA ARG A 404 -2.80 -16.23 -12.64
C ARG A 404 -1.96 -14.97 -12.38
N THR A 405 -2.62 -13.89 -11.98
CA THR A 405 -1.93 -12.69 -11.48
C THR A 405 -1.08 -13.05 -10.26
N VAL A 406 0.16 -12.53 -10.24
CA VAL A 406 1.11 -12.66 -9.12
C VAL A 406 0.79 -11.69 -7.97
N ALA A 407 -0.16 -10.76 -8.19
CA ALA A 407 -0.67 -9.84 -7.17
C ALA A 407 -1.04 -10.58 -5.87
N PRO A 408 -0.77 -9.99 -4.70
CA PRO A 408 -0.39 -8.58 -4.49
C PRO A 408 1.11 -8.26 -4.74
N TYR A 409 1.96 -9.29 -4.81
CA TYR A 409 3.37 -9.13 -5.21
C TYR A 409 3.52 -8.87 -6.72
N CYS A 410 4.71 -8.45 -7.14
CA CYS A 410 5.04 -8.19 -8.54
C CYS A 410 6.47 -8.62 -8.88
N ASP A 411 6.74 -8.85 -10.17
CA ASP A 411 8.01 -9.37 -10.69
C ASP A 411 8.56 -8.55 -11.87
N GLU A 412 7.94 -7.40 -12.15
CA GLU A 412 8.27 -6.52 -13.27
C GLU A 412 9.23 -5.41 -12.84
N LEU A 413 10.30 -5.19 -13.62
CA LEU A 413 11.19 -4.06 -13.37
C LEU A 413 10.56 -2.76 -13.83
N ARG A 414 10.79 -1.70 -13.05
CA ARG A 414 10.44 -0.34 -13.42
C ARG A 414 11.20 0.09 -14.69
N SER A 415 10.50 0.07 -15.83
CA SER A 415 10.98 0.45 -17.15
C SER A 415 10.70 1.92 -17.49
N THR A 416 11.26 2.38 -18.63
CA THR A 416 10.78 3.58 -19.34
C THR A 416 10.36 3.14 -20.75
N PRO A 417 9.09 3.31 -21.15
CA PRO A 417 7.98 3.85 -20.36
C PRO A 417 7.64 3.00 -19.12
N LEU A 418 7.00 3.62 -18.14
CA LEU A 418 6.51 2.96 -16.95
C LEU A 418 5.31 2.08 -17.29
N GLN A 419 5.38 0.82 -16.87
CA GLN A 419 4.24 -0.08 -16.87
C GLN A 419 3.43 0.17 -15.59
N LEU A 420 2.27 0.82 -15.74
CA LEU A 420 1.37 1.13 -14.63
C LEU A 420 0.47 -0.08 -14.31
N THR A 421 0.12 -0.22 -13.04
CA THR A 421 -0.83 -1.21 -12.54
C THR A 421 -1.72 -0.58 -11.47
N CYS A 422 -2.63 -1.34 -10.88
CA CYS A 422 -3.46 -0.89 -9.76
C CYS A 422 -2.91 -1.39 -8.42
N ARG A 423 -3.13 -0.61 -7.36
CA ARG A 423 -3.07 -1.11 -5.98
C ARG A 423 -4.10 -2.25 -5.81
N GLN A 424 -3.89 -3.15 -4.85
CA GLN A 424 -4.70 -4.36 -4.68
C GLN A 424 -6.21 -4.08 -4.47
N ASP A 425 -6.56 -2.96 -3.82
CA ASP A 425 -7.94 -2.49 -3.61
C ASP A 425 -8.51 -1.65 -4.78
N GLN A 426 -7.71 -1.45 -5.82
CA GLN A 426 -7.96 -0.61 -6.99
C GLN A 426 -8.32 0.86 -6.68
N LEU A 427 -7.97 1.40 -5.51
CA LEU A 427 -8.25 2.80 -5.19
C LEU A 427 -7.17 3.77 -5.72
N ALA A 428 -5.99 3.26 -6.06
CA ALA A 428 -4.87 4.04 -6.58
C ALA A 428 -4.16 3.36 -7.75
N LEU A 429 -3.52 4.18 -8.58
CA LEU A 429 -2.50 3.73 -9.54
C LEU A 429 -1.22 3.33 -8.79
N ALA A 430 -0.51 2.34 -9.32
CA ALA A 430 0.65 1.75 -8.69
C ALA A 430 1.73 1.38 -9.71
N VAL A 431 2.93 1.16 -9.22
CA VAL A 431 4.08 0.62 -9.96
C VAL A 431 4.70 -0.52 -9.16
N CYS A 432 5.32 -1.49 -9.84
CA CYS A 432 6.10 -2.49 -9.12
C CYS A 432 7.32 -1.84 -8.45
N ASN A 433 7.46 -2.02 -7.13
CA ASN A 433 8.55 -1.42 -6.36
C ASN A 433 9.87 -2.23 -6.38
N LEU A 434 10.00 -3.17 -7.31
CA LEU A 434 11.22 -3.95 -7.55
C LEU A 434 12.36 -3.04 -8.04
N GLN A 435 13.47 -3.02 -7.31
CA GLN A 435 14.64 -2.18 -7.58
C GLN A 435 15.97 -2.92 -7.44
N LYS A 436 17.04 -2.31 -7.94
CA LYS A 436 18.43 -2.78 -7.74
C LYS A 436 19.05 -2.08 -6.53
N TYR A 437 19.61 -2.86 -5.62
CA TYR A 437 20.38 -2.41 -4.47
C TYR A 437 21.87 -2.23 -4.83
N PRO A 438 22.61 -1.36 -4.10
CA PRO A 438 24.06 -1.19 -4.31
C PRO A 438 24.88 -2.40 -3.80
N THR A 439 24.30 -3.22 -2.93
CA THR A 439 24.90 -4.43 -2.35
C THR A 439 23.96 -5.62 -2.55
N ASN A 440 24.51 -6.84 -2.48
CA ASN A 440 23.69 -8.05 -2.45
C ASN A 440 22.71 -7.99 -1.27
N LEU A 441 21.47 -8.41 -1.50
CA LEU A 441 20.51 -8.67 -0.43
C LEU A 441 20.94 -9.92 0.38
N PRO A 442 20.55 -10.01 1.66
CA PRO A 442 20.69 -11.25 2.43
C PRO A 442 20.07 -12.44 1.68
N ARG A 443 20.68 -13.63 1.82
CA ARG A 443 20.29 -14.82 1.02
C ARG A 443 18.82 -15.23 1.22
N GLU A 444 18.25 -14.95 2.39
CA GLU A 444 16.84 -15.22 2.69
C GLU A 444 15.85 -14.31 1.93
N TYR A 445 16.30 -13.13 1.51
CA TYR A 445 15.52 -12.12 0.78
C TYR A 445 15.84 -12.08 -0.73
N GLN A 446 16.58 -13.07 -1.25
CA GLN A 446 16.85 -13.21 -2.68
C GLN A 446 15.76 -14.09 -3.33
N TYR A 447 14.78 -13.48 -3.99
CA TYR A 447 13.59 -14.21 -4.47
C TYR A 447 13.63 -14.67 -5.94
N PHE A 448 14.53 -14.14 -6.75
CA PHE A 448 14.45 -14.30 -8.21
C PHE A 448 15.48 -15.28 -8.78
N ASP A 449 14.99 -16.35 -9.42
CA ASP A 449 15.81 -17.25 -10.25
C ASP A 449 16.05 -16.69 -11.67
N GLY A 450 15.24 -15.70 -12.08
CA GLY A 450 15.42 -14.94 -13.31
C GLY A 450 14.48 -13.73 -13.37
N ILE A 451 14.99 -12.62 -13.90
CA ILE A 451 14.24 -11.38 -14.20
C ILE A 451 14.53 -11.05 -15.68
N PRO A 452 13.52 -10.75 -16.51
CA PRO A 452 13.74 -10.42 -17.92
C PRO A 452 14.78 -9.29 -18.10
N GLY A 453 15.77 -9.52 -18.97
CA GLY A 453 16.84 -8.56 -19.26
C GLY A 453 17.98 -8.48 -18.24
N ILE A 454 17.93 -9.23 -17.13
CA ILE A 454 18.94 -9.16 -16.06
C ILE A 454 19.88 -10.38 -16.07
N PRO A 455 21.21 -10.20 -16.08
CA PRO A 455 22.17 -11.29 -15.93
C PRO A 455 22.01 -12.06 -14.62
N VAL A 456 22.21 -13.38 -14.65
CA VAL A 456 22.04 -14.26 -13.47
C VAL A 456 22.91 -13.85 -12.28
N GLN A 457 24.09 -13.26 -12.53
CA GLN A 457 25.00 -12.74 -11.51
C GLN A 457 24.49 -11.49 -10.78
N ASP A 458 23.57 -10.73 -11.40
CA ASP A 458 23.04 -9.46 -10.89
C ASP A 458 21.74 -9.67 -10.07
N LEU A 459 21.07 -10.82 -10.22
CA LEU A 459 19.84 -11.17 -9.49
C LEU A 459 19.93 -11.01 -7.95
N PRO A 460 21.07 -11.31 -7.26
CA PRO A 460 21.21 -11.09 -5.81
C PRO A 460 21.06 -9.63 -5.35
N TYR A 461 21.12 -8.66 -6.27
CA TYR A 461 20.93 -7.23 -5.98
C TYR A 461 19.47 -6.78 -6.13
N TYR A 462 18.52 -7.63 -6.52
CA TYR A 462 17.14 -7.24 -6.82
C TYR A 462 16.13 -7.71 -5.78
N GLY A 463 15.31 -6.77 -5.30
CA GLY A 463 14.20 -6.99 -4.38
C GLY A 463 13.25 -5.78 -4.33
N GLY A 464 12.14 -5.91 -3.62
CA GLY A 464 11.22 -4.80 -3.35
C GLY A 464 11.88 -3.70 -2.53
N SER A 465 11.54 -2.44 -2.82
CA SER A 465 12.20 -1.27 -2.21
C SER A 465 11.97 -1.10 -0.72
N VAL A 466 10.94 -1.75 -0.17
CA VAL A 466 10.53 -1.67 1.22
C VAL A 466 11.17 -2.82 2.00
N GLU A 467 12.19 -2.49 2.81
CA GLU A 467 12.92 -3.45 3.63
C GLU A 467 12.00 -4.28 4.52
N ILE A 468 11.19 -3.60 5.35
CA ILE A 468 10.24 -4.18 6.33
C ILE A 468 9.08 -4.99 5.71
N ALA A 469 9.08 -5.23 4.41
CA ALA A 469 8.18 -6.19 3.76
C ALA A 469 8.96 -7.44 3.34
N ASP A 470 9.98 -7.84 4.11
CA ASP A 470 10.96 -8.88 3.79
C ASP A 470 11.64 -8.67 2.42
N TYR A 471 11.80 -7.42 1.96
CA TYR A 471 12.15 -7.06 0.57
C TYR A 471 11.27 -7.72 -0.52
N CYS A 472 10.06 -8.17 -0.20
CA CYS A 472 9.13 -8.71 -1.19
C CYS A 472 8.61 -7.57 -2.08
N PRO A 473 8.76 -7.67 -3.42
CA PRO A 473 8.29 -6.63 -4.33
C PRO A 473 6.78 -6.68 -4.53
N PHE A 474 6.14 -5.51 -4.55
CA PHE A 474 4.69 -5.36 -4.71
C PHE A 474 4.30 -4.10 -5.48
N SER A 475 3.03 -4.06 -5.92
CA SER A 475 2.43 -2.91 -6.59
C SER A 475 2.16 -1.79 -5.58
N GLN A 476 3.03 -0.78 -5.57
CA GLN A 476 3.00 0.32 -4.61
C GLN A 476 2.53 1.62 -5.27
N GLU A 477 1.73 2.41 -4.53
CA GLU A 477 1.35 3.76 -4.92
C GLU A 477 2.56 4.71 -5.04
N PHE A 478 2.39 5.78 -5.81
CA PHE A 478 3.44 6.76 -6.06
C PHE A 478 2.88 8.18 -6.20
N SER A 479 3.75 9.18 -6.27
CA SER A 479 3.38 10.56 -6.62
C SER A 479 4.12 11.02 -7.86
N TRP A 480 3.49 11.86 -8.66
CA TRP A 480 4.15 12.54 -9.78
C TRP A 480 4.87 13.78 -9.28
N HIS A 481 6.13 13.93 -9.66
CA HIS A 481 6.92 15.13 -9.42
C HIS A 481 7.42 15.69 -10.74
N LEU A 482 7.42 17.02 -10.87
CA LEU A 482 7.99 17.74 -11.99
C LEU A 482 9.12 18.62 -11.45
N SER A 483 10.34 18.45 -11.98
CA SER A 483 11.53 19.15 -11.47
C SER A 483 11.80 18.98 -9.96
N GLY A 484 11.29 17.88 -9.37
CA GLY A 484 11.34 17.59 -7.92
C GLY A 484 10.09 18.03 -7.14
N GLU A 485 9.33 19.00 -7.63
CA GLU A 485 8.12 19.50 -6.97
C GLU A 485 6.95 18.53 -7.16
N TYR A 486 6.27 18.18 -6.06
CA TYR A 486 5.06 17.35 -6.07
C TYR A 486 3.98 17.99 -6.96
N GLN A 487 3.33 17.17 -7.80
CA GLN A 487 2.25 17.60 -8.68
C GLN A 487 0.91 17.01 -8.23
N ARG A 488 0.84 15.69 -8.07
CA ARG A 488 -0.36 14.94 -7.69
C ARG A 488 -0.01 13.55 -7.14
N SER A 489 -0.91 12.95 -6.35
CA SER A 489 -0.79 11.55 -5.93
C SER A 489 -1.48 10.61 -6.92
N SER A 490 -1.40 9.31 -6.66
CA SER A 490 -2.00 8.25 -7.49
C SER A 490 -3.37 7.76 -7.02
N ASP A 491 -3.93 8.27 -5.91
CA ASP A 491 -5.29 7.94 -5.46
C ASP A 491 -6.31 8.47 -6.50
N CYS A 492 -7.13 7.57 -7.04
CA CYS A 492 -8.14 7.88 -8.05
C CYS A 492 -9.32 8.68 -7.49
N ARG A 493 -9.50 8.72 -6.17
CA ARG A 493 -10.66 9.35 -5.51
C ARG A 493 -10.48 10.82 -5.21
N VAL A 494 -9.24 11.31 -5.19
CA VAL A 494 -8.89 12.71 -4.96
C VAL A 494 -9.15 13.50 -6.25
N SER A 495 -10.10 14.44 -6.22
CA SER A 495 -10.54 15.16 -7.44
C SER A 495 -9.46 16.12 -7.96
N GLU A 496 -8.62 16.60 -7.05
CA GLU A 496 -7.46 17.46 -7.29
C GLU A 496 -6.35 16.76 -8.10
N ASN A 497 -6.38 15.42 -8.21
CA ASN A 497 -5.44 14.66 -9.05
C ASN A 497 -5.85 14.63 -10.54
N GLN A 498 -7.00 15.19 -10.92
CA GLN A 498 -7.50 15.19 -12.30
C GLN A 498 -6.47 15.80 -13.28
N PRO A 499 -6.00 15.07 -14.31
CA PRO A 499 -5.05 15.61 -15.27
C PRO A 499 -5.68 16.66 -16.20
N ASP A 500 -4.89 17.68 -16.55
CA ASP A 500 -5.23 18.71 -17.54
C ASP A 500 -5.73 18.07 -18.85
N LEU A 501 -6.67 18.73 -19.53
CA LEU A 501 -7.26 18.22 -20.77
C LEU A 501 -6.23 17.76 -21.81
N TYR A 502 -5.18 18.55 -22.06
CA TYR A 502 -4.12 18.25 -23.03
C TYR A 502 -3.08 17.22 -22.54
N ARG A 503 -3.20 16.75 -21.30
CA ARG A 503 -2.36 15.72 -20.67
C ARG A 503 -3.18 14.49 -20.24
N ASN A 504 -4.49 14.49 -20.45
CA ASN A 504 -5.38 13.40 -20.10
C ASN A 504 -5.49 12.38 -21.25
N PHE A 505 -4.37 11.77 -21.61
CA PHE A 505 -4.28 10.82 -22.74
C PHE A 505 -5.12 9.56 -22.53
N GLY A 506 -5.25 9.10 -21.29
CA GLY A 506 -6.02 7.92 -20.91
C GLY A 506 -7.53 8.12 -20.84
N ALA A 507 -8.03 9.35 -21.06
CA ALA A 507 -9.42 9.74 -20.77
C ALA A 507 -9.85 9.44 -19.33
N GLU A 508 -8.95 9.68 -18.38
CA GLU A 508 -9.12 9.45 -16.94
C GLU A 508 -10.09 10.47 -16.33
N GLU A 509 -10.92 10.01 -15.37
CA GLU A 509 -11.81 10.82 -14.54
C GLU A 509 -11.51 10.49 -13.07
N TYR A 510 -10.96 11.46 -12.33
CA TYR A 510 -10.65 11.36 -10.90
C TYR A 510 -11.80 11.92 -10.06
N GLY A 511 -12.04 11.34 -8.89
CA GLY A 511 -13.07 11.78 -7.96
C GLY A 511 -13.66 10.63 -7.14
N PRO A 512 -14.54 10.90 -6.17
CA PRO A 512 -14.91 9.96 -5.10
C PRO A 512 -15.56 8.64 -5.54
N ASN A 513 -16.00 8.55 -6.80
CA ASN A 513 -16.58 7.33 -7.40
C ASN A 513 -15.67 6.73 -8.50
N SER A 514 -14.37 7.06 -8.49
CA SER A 514 -13.39 6.58 -9.46
C SER A 514 -12.44 5.57 -8.86
N ILE A 515 -12.08 4.57 -9.67
CA ILE A 515 -11.17 3.47 -9.32
C ILE A 515 -10.12 3.31 -10.41
N CYS A 516 -9.02 2.65 -10.05
CA CYS A 516 -8.00 2.22 -11.00
C CYS A 516 -8.51 1.03 -11.82
N VAL A 517 -8.51 1.16 -13.15
CA VAL A 517 -8.86 0.10 -14.09
C VAL A 517 -7.64 -0.22 -14.95
N LEU A 518 -7.34 -1.52 -15.11
CA LEU A 518 -6.24 -1.97 -15.95
C LEU A 518 -6.53 -1.71 -17.44
N GLN A 519 -5.52 -1.24 -18.16
CA GLN A 519 -5.55 -0.98 -19.60
C GLN A 519 -4.89 -2.15 -20.34
N LYS A 520 -5.59 -2.72 -21.33
CA LYS A 520 -5.02 -3.81 -22.15
C LYS A 520 -4.14 -3.28 -23.29
N SER A 521 -4.32 -2.02 -23.68
CA SER A 521 -3.51 -1.31 -24.65
C SER A 521 -3.26 0.13 -24.19
N ALA A 522 -2.15 0.73 -24.62
CA ALA A 522 -1.94 2.16 -24.51
C ALA A 522 -3.14 2.91 -25.14
N PHE A 523 -3.60 3.96 -24.46
CA PHE A 523 -4.62 4.85 -25.01
C PHE A 523 -4.01 5.81 -26.03
N VAL A 524 -4.74 6.02 -27.12
CA VAL A 524 -4.45 6.97 -28.19
C VAL A 524 -5.46 8.10 -28.10
N MET A 525 -4.95 9.34 -28.07
CA MET A 525 -5.72 10.58 -28.09
C MET A 525 -5.42 11.29 -29.41
N GLU A 526 -6.42 11.36 -30.30
CA GLU A 526 -6.22 11.85 -31.68
C GLU A 526 -7.24 12.91 -32.14
N GLN A 527 -6.75 13.79 -33.01
CA GLN A 527 -7.43 14.84 -33.74
C GLN A 527 -7.00 14.75 -35.21
N CYS A 528 -7.75 15.35 -36.14
CA CYS A 528 -7.42 15.27 -37.57
C CYS A 528 -5.97 15.71 -37.94
N THR A 529 -5.31 16.52 -37.09
CA THR A 529 -3.94 17.04 -37.30
C THR A 529 -2.90 16.52 -36.30
N ARG A 530 -3.30 15.80 -35.25
CA ARG A 530 -2.42 15.41 -34.14
C ARG A 530 -2.81 14.05 -33.58
N LYS A 531 -1.83 13.17 -33.40
CA LYS A 531 -1.98 11.90 -32.70
C LYS A 531 -1.01 11.86 -31.53
N MET A 532 -1.53 11.66 -30.33
CA MET A 532 -0.76 11.58 -29.10
C MET A 532 -1.00 10.21 -28.47
N THR A 533 0.07 9.59 -27.97
CA THR A 533 0.02 8.32 -27.26
C THR A 533 0.76 8.52 -25.95
N TYR A 534 0.19 8.06 -24.84
CA TYR A 534 0.86 8.19 -23.55
C TYR A 534 2.05 7.22 -23.49
N PRO A 535 3.25 7.64 -23.03
CA PRO A 535 4.34 6.71 -22.81
C PRO A 535 3.98 5.71 -21.70
N ASP A 536 3.54 6.19 -20.54
CA ASP A 536 3.42 5.42 -19.30
C ASP A 536 2.02 4.83 -19.12
N TRP A 537 1.77 3.57 -19.52
CA TRP A 537 0.42 2.99 -19.56
C TRP A 537 0.34 1.62 -18.88
N GLY A 538 -0.88 1.11 -18.72
CA GLY A 538 -1.17 -0.20 -18.12
C GLY A 538 -2.35 -0.15 -17.14
N SER A 539 -2.67 1.05 -16.67
CA SER A 539 -3.87 1.36 -15.88
C SER A 539 -4.17 2.86 -15.91
N GLY A 540 -5.41 3.23 -15.59
CA GLY A 540 -5.85 4.62 -15.43
C GLY A 540 -7.00 4.74 -14.43
N CYS A 541 -7.29 5.95 -13.95
CA CYS A 541 -8.41 6.21 -13.05
C CYS A 541 -9.71 6.48 -13.84
N TYR A 542 -10.75 5.69 -13.59
CA TYR A 542 -12.05 5.83 -14.28
C TYR A 542 -13.20 5.77 -13.28
N LYS A 543 -14.21 6.58 -13.53
CA LYS A 543 -15.46 6.60 -12.77
C LYS A 543 -16.26 5.32 -12.98
N ILE A 544 -16.87 4.85 -11.90
CA ILE A 544 -17.78 3.70 -11.91
C ILE A 544 -19.17 4.06 -11.42
N SER A 545 -20.15 3.24 -11.80
CA SER A 545 -21.45 3.17 -11.13
C SER A 545 -21.95 1.74 -11.02
N CYS A 546 -22.67 1.46 -9.94
CA CYS A 546 -23.35 0.19 -9.70
C CYS A 546 -24.83 0.28 -10.07
N SER A 547 -25.35 -0.76 -10.71
CA SER A 547 -26.77 -0.88 -11.06
C SER A 547 -27.23 -2.35 -10.90
N PRO A 548 -28.54 -2.65 -11.00
CA PRO A 548 -29.02 -4.03 -11.08
C PRO A 548 -28.46 -4.82 -12.29
N GLN A 549 -27.88 -4.14 -13.27
CA GLN A 549 -27.22 -4.75 -14.43
C GLN A 549 -25.73 -5.06 -14.17
N GLY A 550 -25.19 -4.69 -13.01
CA GLY A 550 -23.79 -4.84 -12.62
C GLY A 550 -23.03 -3.52 -12.58
N LEU A 551 -21.71 -3.64 -12.68
CA LEU A 551 -20.75 -2.53 -12.66
C LEU A 551 -20.62 -1.90 -14.04
N THR A 552 -20.67 -0.57 -14.11
CA THR A 552 -20.41 0.21 -15.34
C THR A 552 -19.18 1.08 -15.14
N VAL A 553 -18.25 1.04 -16.09
CA VAL A 553 -17.10 1.95 -16.19
C VAL A 553 -17.47 3.08 -17.15
N TRP A 554 -17.10 4.32 -16.80
CA TRP A 554 -17.39 5.50 -17.60
C TRP A 554 -16.12 6.10 -18.21
N VAL A 555 -16.16 6.43 -19.49
CA VAL A 555 -15.06 7.09 -20.21
C VAL A 555 -15.64 8.22 -21.07
N GLN A 556 -15.23 9.47 -20.85
CA GLN A 556 -15.80 10.67 -21.50
C GLN A 556 -17.34 10.69 -21.50
N GLY A 557 -17.97 10.35 -20.37
CA GLY A 557 -19.43 10.27 -20.23
C GLY A 557 -20.12 9.10 -20.96
N SER A 558 -19.38 8.24 -21.67
CA SER A 558 -19.90 7.02 -22.29
C SER A 558 -19.85 5.85 -21.31
N ALA A 559 -20.92 5.05 -21.27
CA ALA A 559 -21.09 3.94 -20.34
C ALA A 559 -20.66 2.59 -20.94
N PHE A 560 -19.79 1.86 -20.24
CA PHE A 560 -19.33 0.52 -20.61
C PHE A 560 -19.67 -0.49 -19.50
N LEU A 561 -20.60 -1.42 -19.79
CA LEU A 561 -21.08 -2.39 -18.81
C LEU A 561 -20.14 -3.61 -18.69
N CYS A 562 -19.69 -3.89 -17.48
CA CYS A 562 -18.91 -5.08 -17.15
C CYS A 562 -19.82 -6.28 -16.85
N SER A 563 -19.85 -7.24 -17.78
CA SER A 563 -20.66 -8.46 -17.73
C SER A 563 -19.98 -9.62 -17.00
N HIS A 564 -18.65 -9.58 -16.87
CA HIS A 564 -17.84 -10.47 -16.04
C HIS A 564 -16.44 -9.86 -15.80
N ALA A 565 -15.77 -10.26 -14.71
CA ALA A 565 -14.39 -9.86 -14.43
C ALA A 565 -13.44 -10.34 -15.55
N GLY A 566 -12.51 -9.50 -15.97
CA GLY A 566 -11.57 -9.78 -17.06
C GLY A 566 -12.11 -9.54 -18.47
N GLN A 567 -13.38 -9.14 -18.63
CA GLN A 567 -13.92 -8.72 -19.93
C GLN A 567 -13.11 -7.55 -20.51
N LEU A 568 -12.77 -7.60 -21.80
CA LEU A 568 -12.21 -6.46 -22.51
C LEU A 568 -13.31 -5.49 -22.95
N LEU A 569 -13.08 -4.20 -22.71
CA LEU A 569 -13.92 -3.08 -23.16
C LEU A 569 -13.13 -2.31 -24.21
N ASP A 570 -13.52 -2.42 -25.48
CA ASP A 570 -12.94 -1.62 -26.55
C ASP A 570 -13.54 -0.21 -26.52
N VAL A 571 -12.71 0.76 -26.16
CA VAL A 571 -13.09 2.16 -26.00
C VAL A 571 -12.82 2.91 -27.30
N ASN A 572 -13.85 3.55 -27.84
CA ASN A 572 -13.74 4.57 -28.89
C ASN A 572 -14.79 5.65 -28.57
N VAL A 573 -14.33 6.78 -28.01
CA VAL A 573 -15.19 7.86 -27.51
C VAL A 573 -14.65 9.23 -27.91
N GLN A 574 -15.53 10.22 -28.06
CA GLN A 574 -15.17 11.59 -28.43
C GLN A 574 -15.35 12.53 -27.24
N GLY A 575 -14.37 13.38 -26.96
CA GLY A 575 -14.40 14.35 -25.86
C GLY A 575 -13.52 15.57 -26.16
N ALA A 576 -14.09 16.78 -26.01
CA ALA A 576 -13.42 18.07 -26.24
C ALA A 576 -12.57 18.13 -27.53
N ASP A 577 -13.21 17.81 -28.66
CA ASP A 577 -12.60 17.72 -30.01
C ASP A 577 -11.56 16.61 -30.22
N TRP A 578 -11.28 15.77 -29.23
CA TRP A 578 -10.41 14.58 -29.36
C TRP A 578 -11.22 13.29 -29.48
N VAL A 579 -10.65 12.30 -30.17
CA VAL A 579 -11.09 10.90 -30.16
C VAL A 579 -10.11 10.10 -29.31
N TYR A 580 -10.64 9.34 -28.37
CA TYR A 580 -9.89 8.45 -27.48
C TYR A 580 -10.15 7.00 -27.88
N THR A 581 -9.08 6.29 -28.24
CA THR A 581 -9.12 4.86 -28.60
C THR A 581 -8.22 4.06 -27.66
N GLY A 582 -8.74 2.99 -27.08
CA GLY A 582 -8.01 2.12 -26.17
C GLY A 582 -8.80 0.87 -25.78
N SER A 583 -8.27 0.07 -24.84
CA SER A 583 -8.96 -1.11 -24.34
C SER A 583 -8.77 -1.23 -22.83
N LEU A 584 -9.86 -1.42 -22.08
CA LEU A 584 -9.87 -1.58 -20.62
C LEU A 584 -10.22 -3.02 -20.24
N ILE A 585 -9.76 -3.45 -19.06
CA ILE A 585 -10.09 -4.75 -18.49
C ILE A 585 -11.08 -4.54 -17.34
N CYS A 586 -12.28 -5.09 -17.48
CA CYS A 586 -13.31 -5.04 -16.43
C CYS A 586 -12.81 -5.64 -15.11
N PRO A 587 -12.91 -4.91 -13.98
CA PRO A 587 -12.69 -5.48 -12.67
C PRO A 587 -13.89 -6.34 -12.23
N SER A 588 -13.81 -6.99 -11.07
CA SER A 588 -14.95 -7.76 -10.56
C SER A 588 -16.04 -6.83 -10.02
N CYS A 589 -17.29 -7.14 -10.35
CA CYS A 589 -18.44 -6.40 -9.84
C CYS A 589 -18.57 -6.52 -8.31
N SER A 590 -18.24 -7.69 -7.74
CA SER A 590 -18.34 -7.99 -6.29
C SER A 590 -17.52 -7.02 -5.43
N ASP A 591 -16.46 -6.47 -5.99
CA ASP A 591 -15.44 -5.74 -5.25
C ASP A 591 -15.86 -4.27 -5.06
N PHE A 592 -16.89 -3.81 -5.79
CA PHE A 592 -17.40 -2.44 -5.75
C PHE A 592 -18.92 -2.34 -5.55
N CYS A 593 -19.69 -3.35 -5.93
CA CYS A 593 -21.15 -3.33 -5.90
C CYS A 593 -21.72 -4.37 -4.92
N GLY A 594 -22.61 -3.93 -4.02
CA GLY A 594 -23.27 -4.80 -3.04
C GLY A 594 -24.26 -5.82 -3.63
N SER A 595 -24.59 -5.72 -4.92
CA SER A 595 -25.40 -6.69 -5.66
C SER A 595 -24.94 -6.76 -7.11
N CYS A 596 -24.63 -7.97 -7.59
CA CYS A 596 -24.16 -8.21 -8.96
C CYS A 596 -25.00 -9.30 -9.63
N PRO A 597 -25.36 -9.16 -10.92
CA PRO A 597 -25.97 -10.25 -11.67
C PRO A 597 -24.95 -11.37 -11.93
N PRO A 598 -25.41 -12.60 -12.21
CA PRO A 598 -24.52 -13.69 -12.63
C PRO A 598 -23.81 -13.34 -13.94
N ASN A 599 -22.56 -13.81 -14.06
CA ASN A 599 -21.70 -13.56 -15.22
C ASN A 599 -22.41 -13.86 -16.55
N ARG A 600 -22.52 -12.84 -17.40
CA ARG A 600 -23.05 -13.00 -18.76
C ARG A 600 -21.88 -13.17 -19.73
N TYR A 601 -21.66 -14.41 -20.13
CA TYR A 601 -20.76 -14.71 -21.26
C TYR A 601 -21.56 -14.54 -22.57
N PRO A 602 -21.01 -13.88 -23.60
CA PRO A 602 -21.64 -13.86 -24.91
C PRO A 602 -21.73 -15.32 -25.44
N PRO A 603 -22.82 -15.68 -26.15
CA PRO A 603 -22.96 -17.03 -26.68
C PRO A 603 -21.80 -17.36 -27.64
N PHE A 604 -21.25 -18.57 -27.52
CA PHE A 604 -20.21 -19.07 -28.42
C PHE A 604 -20.74 -19.13 -29.86
N PHE A 605 -20.37 -18.15 -30.68
CA PHE A 605 -20.61 -18.18 -32.12
C PHE A 605 -19.65 -19.15 -32.79
N ASN A 606 -20.08 -20.41 -32.95
CA ASN A 606 -19.43 -21.36 -33.85
C ASN A 606 -19.46 -20.83 -35.29
N LYS A 607 -18.36 -20.22 -35.74
CA LYS A 607 -18.13 -19.86 -37.14
C LYS A 607 -17.80 -21.11 -37.97
N SER A 608 -18.81 -21.97 -38.17
CA SER A 608 -18.74 -23.15 -39.04
C SER A 608 -20.11 -23.50 -39.63
N GLN A 609 -20.80 -22.49 -40.20
CA GLN A 609 -21.87 -22.72 -41.18
C GLN A 609 -21.49 -22.10 -42.52
N SER A 610 -21.12 -22.96 -43.46
CA SER A 610 -20.99 -22.64 -44.88
C SER A 610 -22.36 -22.32 -45.47
N ILE A 611 -22.53 -21.11 -46.02
CA ILE A 611 -23.75 -20.72 -46.74
C ILE A 611 -23.74 -21.42 -48.12
N PRO A 612 -24.81 -22.12 -48.53
CA PRO A 612 -24.88 -22.72 -49.86
C PRO A 612 -24.99 -21.65 -50.95
N ILE A 613 -24.22 -21.79 -52.03
CA ILE A 613 -24.26 -20.87 -53.18
C ILE A 613 -25.51 -21.16 -54.02
N GLY A 614 -26.53 -20.32 -53.89
CA GLY A 614 -27.71 -20.29 -54.77
C GLY A 614 -27.51 -19.36 -55.96
N ARG A 615 -27.89 -19.80 -57.17
CA ARG A 615 -27.84 -18.99 -58.39
C ARG A 615 -29.03 -18.02 -58.49
N PHE A 616 -28.75 -16.72 -58.60
CA PHE A 616 -29.56 -15.72 -59.31
C PHE A 616 -28.54 -14.80 -60.03
N ALA A 617 -28.49 -14.81 -61.36
CA ALA A 617 -29.38 -14.11 -62.31
C ALA A 617 -29.02 -12.61 -62.40
N ASN A 618 -28.55 -12.19 -63.58
CA ASN A 618 -28.12 -10.82 -63.87
C ASN A 618 -29.33 -9.87 -63.88
N GLU A 619 -29.26 -8.74 -63.17
CA GLU A 619 -29.80 -7.45 -63.62
C GLU A 619 -29.37 -6.29 -62.70
N ALA A 620 -29.29 -5.08 -63.28
CA ALA A 620 -29.10 -3.76 -62.65
C ALA A 620 -27.83 -3.52 -61.78
N VAL A 621 -26.79 -2.90 -62.39
CA VAL A 621 -25.74 -2.15 -61.69
C VAL A 621 -25.81 -0.66 -62.07
N VAL A 622 -26.71 0.07 -61.39
CA VAL A 622 -26.73 1.54 -61.23
C VAL A 622 -27.28 1.81 -59.81
N ASP A 623 -27.00 2.99 -59.23
CA ASP A 623 -27.55 3.46 -57.92
C ASP A 623 -27.06 2.80 -56.61
N VAL A 624 -25.76 2.60 -56.47
CA VAL A 624 -25.11 2.51 -55.13
C VAL A 624 -24.30 3.77 -54.76
N TRP A 625 -23.79 4.51 -55.74
CA TRP A 625 -22.87 5.63 -55.51
C TRP A 625 -23.51 6.89 -54.92
N ASP A 626 -24.78 7.18 -55.23
CA ASP A 626 -25.46 8.39 -54.75
C ASP A 626 -26.01 8.25 -53.32
N SER A 627 -26.24 7.02 -52.84
CA SER A 627 -26.58 6.74 -51.43
C SER A 627 -25.38 6.95 -50.50
N ILE A 628 -24.19 6.53 -50.95
CA ILE A 628 -22.93 6.76 -50.22
C ILE A 628 -22.68 8.27 -50.10
N ARG A 629 -22.79 9.02 -51.20
CA ARG A 629 -22.49 10.46 -51.22
C ARG A 629 -23.40 11.32 -50.32
N ARG A 630 -24.63 10.86 -50.01
CA ARG A 630 -25.52 11.53 -49.03
C ARG A 630 -25.23 11.16 -47.59
N THR A 631 -24.80 9.92 -47.32
CA THR A 631 -24.56 9.43 -45.95
C THR A 631 -23.30 10.03 -45.30
N PHE A 632 -22.32 10.47 -46.10
CA PHE A 632 -21.05 11.04 -45.63
C PHE A 632 -21.05 12.57 -45.41
N LYS A 633 -22.19 13.26 -45.54
CA LYS A 633 -22.26 14.73 -45.39
C LYS A 633 -22.68 15.21 -43.99
N ASP A 634 -23.32 14.34 -43.20
CA ASP A 634 -23.86 14.66 -41.86
C ASP A 634 -23.06 14.00 -40.70
N LYS A 635 -21.83 13.54 -40.97
CA LYS A 635 -20.91 13.04 -39.92
C LYS A 635 -19.53 13.63 -40.13
N ASN A 636 -19.04 14.35 -39.12
CA ASN A 636 -17.68 14.89 -39.07
C ASN A 636 -16.65 13.75 -39.04
N ILE A 637 -16.23 13.31 -40.22
CA ILE A 637 -15.20 12.28 -40.41
C ILE A 637 -13.96 12.97 -40.99
N CYS A 638 -12.82 12.88 -40.30
CA CYS A 638 -11.55 13.41 -40.81
C CYS A 638 -11.19 12.68 -42.11
N ILE A 639 -11.20 13.39 -43.25
CA ILE A 639 -10.61 12.91 -44.51
C ILE A 639 -9.27 13.63 -44.69
N SER A 640 -8.21 12.85 -44.87
CA SER A 640 -6.88 13.38 -45.22
C SER A 640 -6.93 14.08 -46.58
N GLU A 641 -6.60 15.38 -46.63
CA GLU A 641 -6.43 16.13 -47.89
C GLU A 641 -5.17 15.69 -48.64
N ASN A 642 -5.21 14.51 -49.28
CA ASN A 642 -4.20 14.10 -50.27
C ASN A 642 -4.70 12.99 -51.23
N LEU A 643 -5.95 13.11 -51.71
CA LEU A 643 -6.49 12.25 -52.78
C LEU A 643 -6.94 13.09 -53.98
N ARG A 644 -5.99 13.40 -54.86
CA ARG A 644 -6.24 14.04 -56.16
C ARG A 644 -6.65 12.96 -57.17
N TRP A 645 -7.95 12.78 -57.38
CA TRP A 645 -8.45 11.83 -58.39
C TRP A 645 -8.49 12.49 -59.77
N SER A 646 -7.60 12.05 -60.66
CA SER A 646 -7.60 12.39 -62.08
C SER A 646 -8.56 11.46 -62.84
N SER A 647 -9.40 12.02 -63.71
CA SER A 647 -10.46 11.31 -64.42
C SER A 647 -10.01 10.81 -65.81
N THR A 648 -9.57 9.56 -65.92
CA THR A 648 -9.48 8.80 -67.19
C THR A 648 -9.29 7.30 -66.92
N VAL A 649 -9.35 6.48 -67.99
CA VAL A 649 -9.26 5.00 -68.01
C VAL A 649 -10.59 4.29 -67.69
N ALA A 650 -11.56 4.54 -68.58
CA ALA A 650 -12.60 3.57 -68.93
C ALA A 650 -12.49 3.26 -70.43
N GLU A 651 -11.38 2.65 -70.84
CA GLU A 651 -11.11 2.09 -72.17
C GLU A 651 -9.77 1.30 -72.10
N TRP A 652 -9.48 0.47 -73.11
CA TRP A 652 -8.32 -0.45 -73.21
C TRP A 652 -8.40 -1.73 -72.38
N PHE A 653 -9.27 -2.62 -72.87
CA PHE A 653 -9.12 -4.08 -72.70
C PHE A 653 -7.86 -4.59 -73.43
N SER A 654 -7.36 -5.72 -72.95
CA SER A 654 -6.66 -6.79 -73.70
C SER A 654 -5.18 -6.64 -74.10
N SER A 655 -4.55 -7.82 -74.23
CA SER A 655 -3.18 -8.13 -74.66
C SER A 655 -2.12 -8.33 -73.56
N TRP A 656 -1.22 -9.28 -73.85
CA TRP A 656 -0.12 -9.75 -72.99
C TRP A 656 1.12 -8.86 -73.12
N GLY A 657 2.06 -9.03 -72.17
CA GLY A 657 3.48 -8.77 -72.41
C GLY A 657 4.17 -7.96 -71.31
N ALA A 658 5.20 -8.53 -70.70
CA ALA A 658 6.12 -7.79 -69.85
C ALA A 658 7.12 -6.98 -70.69
N VAL A 659 7.63 -5.86 -70.16
CA VAL A 659 9.07 -5.55 -69.98
C VAL A 659 9.27 -4.12 -69.40
N CYS A 660 10.34 -3.96 -68.63
CA CYS A 660 10.69 -2.83 -67.77
C CYS A 660 11.48 -1.69 -68.47
N VAL A 661 11.53 -0.50 -67.83
CA VAL A 661 12.70 0.43 -67.67
C VAL A 661 12.39 1.25 -66.38
N GLU A 662 13.08 1.22 -65.22
CA GLU A 662 14.50 1.53 -64.86
C GLU A 662 14.85 3.05 -64.86
N PHE A 663 15.69 3.66 -63.99
CA PHE A 663 16.28 3.30 -62.68
C PHE A 663 16.87 4.56 -61.97
N ALA A 664 16.95 4.55 -60.62
CA ALA A 664 18.08 5.04 -59.77
C ALA A 664 17.68 4.83 -58.29
N CYS A 665 18.23 3.88 -57.51
CA CYS A 665 19.60 3.78 -56.93
C CYS A 665 19.92 4.92 -55.95
N SER A 666 20.37 4.72 -54.69
CA SER A 666 20.80 3.55 -53.87
C SER A 666 20.95 4.03 -52.40
N PRO A 667 21.48 3.29 -51.38
CA PRO A 667 21.61 1.83 -51.09
C PRO A 667 20.79 1.40 -49.83
N CYS A 668 20.20 0.19 -49.75
CA CYS A 668 20.74 -1.11 -49.23
C CYS A 668 20.84 -1.25 -47.68
N VAL A 669 20.72 -2.42 -47.00
CA VAL A 669 20.13 -3.79 -47.18
C VAL A 669 20.53 -4.61 -45.90
N CYS A 670 19.87 -5.63 -45.33
CA CYS A 670 18.61 -6.37 -45.58
C CYS A 670 17.98 -6.95 -44.27
N GLU A 671 16.71 -7.34 -44.37
CA GLU A 671 16.05 -8.64 -44.01
C GLU A 671 16.65 -9.65 -43.00
N GLY A 672 15.84 -10.53 -42.37
CA GLY A 672 14.38 -10.69 -42.45
C GLY A 672 13.86 -11.99 -41.81
N PHE A 673 12.53 -12.11 -41.66
CA PHE A 673 11.81 -13.30 -41.17
C PHE A 673 10.65 -13.62 -42.11
N LEU A 674 10.49 -14.89 -42.50
CA LEU A 674 9.41 -15.36 -43.37
C LEU A 674 8.65 -16.52 -42.71
N TRP A 675 7.33 -16.41 -42.63
CA TRP A 675 6.42 -17.49 -42.24
C TRP A 675 5.79 -18.09 -43.50
N VAL A 676 5.67 -19.43 -43.54
CA VAL A 676 4.92 -20.16 -44.57
C VAL A 676 3.87 -21.03 -43.88
N LEU A 677 2.63 -20.94 -44.37
CA LEU A 677 1.49 -21.75 -43.91
C LEU A 677 1.55 -23.16 -44.51
N TRP A 678 1.17 -24.17 -43.72
CA TRP A 678 0.91 -25.54 -44.18
C TRP A 678 -0.35 -26.12 -43.52
N PHE A 679 -1.15 -26.85 -44.29
CA PHE A 679 -2.19 -27.76 -43.79
C PHE A 679 -1.77 -29.22 -44.10
N PRO A 680 -2.26 -30.22 -43.35
CA PRO A 680 -1.69 -31.58 -43.32
C PRO A 680 -2.25 -32.48 -44.44
N PRO A 681 -1.55 -33.57 -44.81
CA PRO A 681 -1.80 -34.85 -44.13
C PRO A 681 -0.59 -35.80 -43.92
N THR A 682 -0.60 -36.46 -42.76
CA THR A 682 -0.10 -37.82 -42.40
C THR A 682 0.89 -38.60 -43.30
N VAL A 683 1.89 -39.23 -42.64
CA VAL A 683 2.50 -40.60 -42.84
C VAL A 683 4.05 -40.63 -42.91
N GLN A 684 4.66 -41.31 -41.92
CA GLN A 684 5.98 -42.02 -41.87
C GLN A 684 7.30 -41.24 -42.15
N ARG A 685 8.21 -41.12 -41.17
CA ARG A 685 9.26 -42.08 -40.69
C ARG A 685 10.46 -42.32 -41.65
N HIS A 686 11.63 -41.76 -41.36
CA HIS A 686 12.84 -42.46 -40.81
C HIS A 686 14.16 -41.68 -41.03
N ALA A 687 15.03 -41.68 -40.01
CA ALA A 687 16.51 -41.51 -40.03
C ALA A 687 17.13 -40.26 -40.72
N GLY A 688 18.33 -39.78 -40.36
CA GLY A 688 19.20 -40.12 -39.22
C GLY A 688 20.71 -40.05 -39.52
N ARG A 689 21.43 -39.19 -38.77
CA ARG A 689 22.85 -39.27 -38.37
C ARG A 689 24.02 -38.89 -39.33
N LEU A 690 25.14 -38.57 -38.65
CA LEU A 690 26.56 -38.37 -39.07
C LEU A 690 26.92 -36.95 -39.59
N ILE A 691 27.82 -36.11 -39.02
CA ILE A 691 29.04 -36.16 -38.15
C ILE A 691 30.38 -35.97 -38.91
N GLY A 692 31.22 -35.02 -38.45
CA GLY A 692 32.66 -34.83 -38.75
C GLY A 692 33.03 -33.36 -39.07
N PHE A 693 33.75 -32.59 -38.23
CA PHE A 693 35.22 -32.56 -37.92
C PHE A 693 36.07 -32.01 -39.11
N TRP A 694 37.07 -31.12 -39.00
CA TRP A 694 37.90 -30.65 -37.85
C TRP A 694 38.68 -29.33 -38.15
N GLU A 695 39.10 -28.59 -37.09
CA GLU A 695 40.33 -27.73 -36.83
C GLU A 695 40.95 -26.79 -37.93
N SER A 696 41.72 -25.70 -37.72
CA SER A 696 42.53 -25.07 -36.63
C SER A 696 42.73 -23.54 -36.95
N TRP A 697 42.65 -22.53 -36.05
CA TRP A 697 43.58 -22.02 -34.99
C TRP A 697 44.77 -21.09 -35.46
N PRO A 698 45.31 -20.13 -34.65
CA PRO A 698 45.21 -18.67 -34.93
C PRO A 698 46.45 -17.75 -34.57
N TRP A 699 46.24 -16.40 -34.58
CA TRP A 699 47.00 -15.26 -33.94
C TRP A 699 48.24 -14.58 -34.59
N CYS A 700 48.36 -13.27 -34.24
CA CYS A 700 49.53 -12.36 -34.14
C CYS A 700 49.92 -11.33 -35.25
N GLU A 701 49.54 -10.07 -34.98
CA GLU A 701 50.36 -8.82 -34.92
C GLU A 701 51.08 -8.16 -36.13
N CYS A 702 50.54 -6.98 -36.51
CA CYS A 702 51.17 -5.64 -36.60
C CYS A 702 52.34 -5.30 -37.59
N VAL A 703 52.12 -4.26 -38.44
CA VAL A 703 52.83 -2.93 -38.50
C VAL A 703 52.89 -2.29 -39.92
N CYS A 704 52.25 -1.10 -40.09
CA CYS A 704 52.50 0.04 -41.03
C CYS A 704 52.49 -0.17 -42.58
N VAL A 705 52.23 0.82 -43.46
CA VAL A 705 52.83 2.19 -43.60
C VAL A 705 51.94 3.21 -44.37
N ARG A 706 51.86 4.46 -43.84
CA ARG A 706 51.65 5.84 -44.42
C ARG A 706 50.68 6.11 -45.61
N ALA A 707 49.72 7.05 -45.54
CA ALA A 707 49.76 8.55 -45.43
C ALA A 707 49.80 9.25 -46.82
N PRO A 708 49.40 10.54 -47.01
CA PRO A 708 49.12 11.62 -46.04
C PRO A 708 47.66 11.74 -45.57
#